data_AF-I8X374-F1
#
_entry.id   AF-I8X374-F1
#
_cell.length_a   1.000
_cell.length_b   1.000
_cell.length_c   1.000
_cell.angle_alpha   90.00
_cell.angle_beta   90.00
_cell.angle_gamma   90.00
#
_symmetry.space_group_name_H-M   'P 1'
#
loop_
_entity.id
_entity.type
_entity.pdbx_description
1 polymer ?
#
loop_
_entity_poly.entity_id
_entity_poly.type
_entity_poly.pdbx_seq_one_letter_code
_entity_poly.pdbx_strand_id
1 'polypeptide(L)'
;MRKSILLFVLFSVLHISMLYAQGYVVNGHIISAEDNQPLIGVSVLEKGTTNGVITDMDGNYRLNVTKSPATLQFSYIGMTMVEKQVTGTSTINVTMENATQMVDEVVVVAYGVKKKGTIAGSVSVVKGDKIENTPTASFDQALQGKSAGLTVLQNTGEPSAAASFQIRGTNSINAGTAPLFIMDGVAISADDFSSINPNDIESFTVLKDASSTSIYGARAANGVIVITTKRGRTAEKGKIILRAQYGFSDLAYGKWDQMNTTERLNYEEQIGLRVPGTYDREALERIDINWRDVIYNNNAPMYSYELSTSGGSNKFNYFVSAAYFGQEGIAVGSDFERYSVRANLEVRPVEWLKIGTNTSLSYEKIKEADEGDYNVVTPVSASKFMLPYWNPYREDGSYTSVGDGSWNGTNQNPLEWLDNNPVKRNRMKVLTSLFAELRPIEGLVLRTVGGLDASDNRLTATSNPSYVPNYGSGTVAKSFERYSNLTWTNTANYTFTIKDDHNISLLLGQEAVINQSEGFNVTTRGQSNDKLLTMATATSATSWDDIVSEATYLSFFGRAEYNYSNKYYADFSVRRDGSSKFGKDARWANFWSVGAMWNLKSEDFLKDIDWLTNLQLIASIGTSGNSSIPNYDHTALFAAGPQYSGKTGIAPYSRGNENLTWEKLMTTNIGVKIGLFDRLNLNIEFYNKKTTDMLMEVPVTFGNGFNTKWDNIGAMINRGVEFDVDADIIRTKDFTWNVSANASYNHNEIIELYNGLDEYEISTTGLLLKVGHSYGEFHAVRYAGVNPANGDALWYTKDGELTNRFSNEDRVLLGKSYIAPWQGGFGTTFSYKGIQLSALFSWVADRWMMNNDRFFDESNGTYAVYNQSAKLLNRWQKPGDITEIPRDGVQTQLDSHLVEDASFMRLKNLSLSYTFPQSLLKKTKVIERAKVFGQAQNLLTFTKFTGLDPESNLNMYRASYPLSRQFSFGIEVTF
;
A
#
# COMPACT_ATOMS: atom_id res chain seq x y z
N MET A 1 -36.06 16.22 -84.29
CA MET A 1 -34.74 16.76 -83.88
C MET A 1 -34.54 16.92 -82.35
N ARG A 2 -35.58 16.96 -81.49
CA ARG A 2 -35.40 17.14 -80.03
C ARG A 2 -35.10 15.87 -79.19
N LYS A 3 -35.32 14.65 -79.72
CA LYS A 3 -35.03 13.39 -78.98
C LYS A 3 -33.60 12.86 -79.14
N SER A 4 -32.93 13.20 -80.25
CA SER A 4 -31.56 12.73 -80.53
C SER A 4 -30.48 13.52 -79.80
N ILE A 5 -30.75 14.79 -79.47
CA ILE A 5 -29.82 15.66 -78.72
C ILE A 5 -29.86 15.31 -77.22
N LEU A 6 -31.01 14.93 -76.67
CA LEU A 6 -31.11 14.49 -75.26
C LEU A 6 -30.41 13.16 -75.01
N LEU A 7 -30.44 12.21 -75.96
CA LEU A 7 -29.69 10.97 -75.84
C LEU A 7 -28.17 11.18 -75.95
N PHE A 8 -27.73 12.13 -76.80
CA PHE A 8 -26.31 12.46 -76.93
C PHE A 8 -25.78 13.18 -75.68
N VAL A 9 -26.55 14.08 -75.06
CA VAL A 9 -26.20 14.72 -73.78
C VAL A 9 -26.23 13.71 -72.62
N LEU A 10 -27.18 12.76 -72.59
CA LEU A 10 -27.23 11.73 -71.55
C LEU A 10 -26.05 10.74 -71.65
N PHE A 11 -25.62 10.36 -72.86
CA PHE A 11 -24.42 9.54 -73.06
C PHE A 11 -23.11 10.31 -72.79
N SER A 12 -23.09 11.62 -73.04
CA SER A 12 -21.93 12.49 -72.74
C SER A 12 -21.75 12.73 -71.24
N VAL A 13 -22.84 12.85 -70.47
CA VAL A 13 -22.80 13.06 -69.02
C VAL A 13 -22.51 11.75 -68.26
N LEU A 14 -22.91 10.59 -68.81
CA LEU A 14 -22.56 9.27 -68.24
C LEU A 14 -21.11 8.83 -68.49
N HIS A 15 -20.35 9.50 -69.36
CA HIS A 15 -18.93 9.21 -69.62
C HIS A 15 -17.94 10.10 -68.85
N ILE A 16 -18.42 11.16 -68.16
CA ILE A 16 -17.54 12.08 -67.40
C ILE A 16 -17.26 11.56 -65.97
N SER A 17 -17.99 10.55 -65.49
CA SER A 17 -17.82 9.96 -64.15
C SER A 17 -16.84 8.78 -64.06
N MET A 18 -16.09 8.44 -65.12
CA MET A 18 -15.10 7.33 -65.10
C MET A 18 -13.62 7.79 -65.08
N LEU A 19 -13.33 9.08 -64.89
CA LEU A 19 -11.95 9.61 -64.96
C LEU A 19 -11.33 10.05 -63.61
N TYR A 20 -11.93 9.71 -62.46
CA TYR A 20 -11.38 10.03 -61.13
C TYR A 20 -11.18 8.80 -60.21
N ALA A 21 -10.69 7.69 -60.76
CA ALA A 21 -10.23 6.56 -59.95
C ALA A 21 -9.10 5.79 -60.64
N GLN A 22 -8.01 6.47 -61.03
CA GLN A 22 -6.74 5.78 -61.30
C GLN A 22 -6.04 5.52 -59.98
N GLY A 23 -6.54 4.53 -59.24
CA GLY A 23 -5.78 3.95 -58.15
C GLY A 23 -4.59 3.17 -58.72
N TYR A 24 -3.47 3.17 -57.99
CA TYR A 24 -2.29 2.39 -58.33
C TYR A 24 -1.97 1.41 -57.20
N VAL A 25 -1.26 0.34 -57.53
CA VAL A 25 -0.99 -0.75 -56.58
C VAL A 25 0.41 -0.59 -56.02
N VAL A 26 0.52 -0.55 -54.70
CA VAL A 26 1.81 -0.68 -54.02
C VAL A 26 1.89 -2.07 -53.41
N ASN A 27 2.89 -2.83 -53.84
CA ASN A 27 3.23 -4.12 -53.24
C ASN A 27 4.52 -3.98 -52.43
N GLY A 28 4.83 -4.95 -51.59
CA GLY A 28 6.12 -4.94 -50.90
C GLY A 28 6.30 -6.12 -49.97
N HIS A 29 7.53 -6.28 -49.51
CA HIS A 29 7.94 -7.31 -48.57
C HIS A 29 8.61 -6.66 -47.36
N ILE A 30 8.18 -7.07 -46.15
CA ILE A 30 8.62 -6.46 -44.91
C ILE A 30 9.38 -7.50 -44.07
N ILE A 31 10.59 -7.14 -43.64
CA ILE A 31 11.47 -7.99 -42.83
C ILE A 31 11.92 -7.27 -41.57
N SER A 32 12.29 -8.04 -40.56
CA SER A 32 12.92 -7.55 -39.34
C SER A 32 14.40 -7.28 -39.58
N ALA A 33 14.90 -6.12 -39.13
CA ALA A 33 16.33 -5.81 -39.14
C ALA A 33 17.14 -6.75 -38.22
N GLU A 34 16.49 -7.38 -37.24
CA GLU A 34 17.16 -8.15 -36.19
C GLU A 34 17.54 -9.58 -36.64
N ASP A 35 16.68 -10.23 -37.42
CA ASP A 35 16.83 -11.64 -37.78
C ASP A 35 16.60 -11.92 -39.27
N ASN A 36 16.39 -10.86 -40.08
CA ASN A 36 16.04 -10.94 -41.50
C ASN A 36 14.84 -11.85 -41.78
N GLN A 37 13.98 -12.10 -40.78
CA GLN A 37 12.77 -12.89 -40.98
C GLN A 37 11.62 -12.02 -41.50
N PRO A 38 10.71 -12.56 -42.32
CA PRO A 38 9.50 -11.86 -42.74
C PRO A 38 8.64 -11.46 -41.54
N LEU A 39 8.20 -10.20 -41.52
CA LEU A 39 7.34 -9.67 -40.47
C LEU A 39 5.87 -9.86 -40.85
N ILE A 40 5.21 -10.76 -40.12
CA ILE A 40 3.80 -11.10 -40.30
C ILE A 40 2.93 -10.14 -39.48
N GLY A 41 1.90 -9.55 -40.11
CA GLY A 41 0.93 -8.68 -39.44
C GLY A 41 1.36 -7.22 -39.26
N VAL A 42 2.32 -6.74 -40.04
CA VAL A 42 2.68 -5.31 -40.11
C VAL A 42 1.51 -4.54 -40.72
N SER A 43 1.03 -3.51 -40.02
CA SER A 43 -0.03 -2.64 -40.54
C SER A 43 0.58 -1.65 -41.52
N VAL A 44 0.10 -1.67 -42.76
CA VAL A 44 0.47 -0.76 -43.85
C VAL A 44 -0.74 0.12 -44.16
N LEU A 45 -0.69 1.38 -43.74
CA LEU A 45 -1.82 2.32 -43.85
C LEU A 45 -1.48 3.50 -44.74
N GLU A 46 -2.39 3.89 -45.63
CA GLU A 46 -2.31 5.18 -46.32
C GLU A 46 -2.66 6.31 -45.33
N LYS A 47 -1.64 7.10 -44.96
CA LYS A 47 -1.72 8.14 -43.91
C LYS A 47 -2.84 9.14 -44.18
N GLY A 48 -3.69 9.37 -43.17
CA GLY A 48 -4.86 10.25 -43.27
C GLY A 48 -6.11 9.59 -43.88
N THR A 49 -6.09 8.26 -44.08
CA THR A 49 -7.25 7.49 -44.56
C THR A 49 -7.44 6.21 -43.72
N THR A 50 -8.53 5.47 -43.96
CA THR A 50 -8.74 4.11 -43.42
C THR A 50 -8.29 3.02 -44.39
N ASN A 51 -7.64 3.37 -45.50
CA ASN A 51 -7.21 2.44 -46.53
C ASN A 51 -5.88 1.80 -46.12
N GLY A 52 -5.90 0.52 -45.74
CA GLY A 52 -4.72 -0.18 -45.26
C GLY A 52 -4.87 -1.69 -45.35
N VAL A 53 -3.74 -2.39 -45.26
CA VAL A 53 -3.64 -3.85 -45.27
C VAL A 53 -2.65 -4.31 -44.20
N ILE A 54 -2.64 -5.59 -43.92
CA ILE A 54 -1.63 -6.24 -43.08
C ILE A 54 -0.75 -7.14 -43.94
N THR A 55 0.52 -7.31 -43.56
CA THR A 55 1.39 -8.29 -44.23
C THR A 55 0.95 -9.72 -43.96
N ASP A 56 1.14 -10.59 -44.96
CA ASP A 56 0.87 -12.02 -44.90
C ASP A 56 1.97 -12.81 -44.18
N MET A 57 1.88 -14.14 -44.23
CA MET A 57 2.81 -15.06 -43.55
C MET A 57 4.24 -15.00 -44.09
N ASP A 58 4.41 -14.55 -45.32
CA ASP A 58 5.70 -14.37 -45.97
C ASP A 58 6.10 -12.90 -45.95
N GLY A 59 5.49 -12.07 -45.08
CA GLY A 59 5.81 -10.64 -44.94
C GLY A 59 5.40 -9.78 -46.14
N ASN A 60 4.60 -10.29 -47.07
CA ASN A 60 4.20 -9.55 -48.26
C ASN A 60 2.91 -8.75 -48.02
N TYR A 61 2.77 -7.61 -48.68
CA TYR A 61 1.53 -6.84 -48.70
C TYR A 61 1.21 -6.33 -50.10
N ARG A 62 -0.08 -6.02 -50.32
CA ARG A 62 -0.60 -5.40 -51.54
C ARG A 62 -1.69 -4.40 -51.17
N LEU A 63 -1.43 -3.12 -51.42
CA LEU A 63 -2.34 -2.01 -51.10
C LEU A 63 -2.71 -1.25 -52.38
N ASN A 64 -4.01 -1.08 -52.63
CA ASN A 64 -4.49 -0.20 -53.70
C ASN A 64 -4.60 1.22 -53.16
N VAL A 65 -3.76 2.13 -53.65
CA VAL A 65 -3.70 3.53 -53.22
C VAL A 65 -4.49 4.37 -54.21
N THR A 66 -5.34 5.27 -53.71
CA THR A 66 -6.28 6.05 -54.53
C THR A 66 -5.85 7.51 -54.76
N LYS A 67 -4.82 7.99 -54.04
CA LYS A 67 -4.25 9.34 -54.16
C LYS A 67 -2.77 9.27 -54.53
N SER A 68 -2.30 10.17 -55.41
CA SER A 68 -0.87 10.37 -55.71
C SER A 68 -0.50 11.84 -55.52
N PRO A 69 0.55 12.19 -54.75
CA PRO A 69 1.34 11.32 -53.88
C PRO A 69 0.57 10.88 -52.63
N ALA A 70 0.86 9.69 -52.12
CA ALA A 70 0.39 9.20 -50.82
C ALA A 70 1.58 8.83 -49.93
N THR A 71 1.38 8.86 -48.61
CA THR A 71 2.39 8.37 -47.65
C THR A 71 1.88 7.09 -47.02
N LEU A 72 2.64 6.01 -47.14
CA LEU A 72 2.37 4.74 -46.47
C LEU A 72 3.07 4.72 -45.12
N GLN A 73 2.31 4.43 -44.08
CA GLN A 73 2.78 4.27 -42.71
C GLN A 73 2.83 2.78 -42.38
N PHE A 74 4.01 2.31 -42.00
CA PHE A 74 4.29 0.94 -41.60
C PHE A 74 4.45 0.90 -40.09
N SER A 75 3.58 0.14 -39.41
CA SER A 75 3.62 0.01 -37.96
C SER A 75 3.54 -1.45 -37.52
N TYR A 76 4.37 -1.80 -36.54
CA TYR A 76 4.42 -3.11 -35.93
C TYR A 76 4.81 -2.98 -34.46
N ILE A 77 4.19 -3.80 -33.61
CA ILE A 77 4.39 -3.72 -32.16
C ILE A 77 5.87 -4.00 -31.84
N GLY A 78 6.51 -3.08 -31.12
CA GLY A 78 7.93 -3.19 -30.74
C GLY A 78 8.93 -2.70 -31.79
N MET A 79 8.48 -2.21 -32.94
CA MET A 79 9.32 -1.69 -34.02
C MET A 79 9.14 -0.19 -34.21
N THR A 80 10.18 0.50 -34.70
CA THR A 80 10.10 1.91 -35.09
C THR A 80 9.16 2.06 -36.29
N MET A 81 8.23 3.01 -36.22
CA MET A 81 7.33 3.31 -37.31
C MET A 81 8.12 3.85 -38.52
N VAL A 82 7.85 3.32 -39.70
CA VAL A 82 8.49 3.77 -40.95
C VAL A 82 7.44 4.45 -41.82
N GLU A 83 7.76 5.59 -42.43
CA GLU A 83 6.91 6.25 -43.42
C GLU A 83 7.61 6.28 -44.79
N LYS A 84 6.89 5.93 -45.86
CA LYS A 84 7.39 6.02 -47.25
C LYS A 84 6.38 6.70 -48.15
N GLN A 85 6.84 7.69 -48.91
CA GLN A 85 6.03 8.34 -49.93
C GLN A 85 5.99 7.49 -51.20
N VAL A 86 4.80 7.38 -51.81
CA VAL A 86 4.55 6.65 -53.05
C VAL A 86 3.80 7.56 -54.03
N THR A 87 4.19 7.54 -55.30
CA THR A 87 3.62 8.39 -56.37
C THR A 87 2.98 7.60 -57.51
N GLY A 88 3.09 6.27 -57.50
CA GLY A 88 2.56 5.38 -58.52
C GLY A 88 2.81 3.90 -58.19
N THR A 89 2.42 3.01 -59.11
CA THR A 89 2.59 1.56 -58.94
C THR A 89 4.06 1.24 -58.68
N SER A 90 4.36 0.68 -57.52
CA SER A 90 5.73 0.46 -57.04
C SER A 90 5.81 -0.72 -56.09
N THR A 91 7.02 -1.27 -55.95
CA THR A 91 7.34 -2.27 -54.93
C THR A 91 8.18 -1.60 -53.85
N ILE A 92 7.67 -1.55 -52.62
CA ILE A 92 8.35 -0.92 -51.48
C ILE A 92 8.64 -1.99 -50.42
N ASN A 93 9.90 -2.42 -50.37
CA ASN A 93 10.36 -3.30 -49.31
C ASN A 93 10.78 -2.46 -48.11
N VAL A 94 10.42 -2.92 -46.91
CA VAL A 94 10.71 -2.21 -45.67
C VAL A 94 11.43 -3.15 -44.71
N THR A 95 12.60 -2.75 -44.25
CA THR A 95 13.25 -3.39 -43.11
C THR A 95 12.86 -2.59 -41.87
N MET A 96 12.14 -3.22 -40.93
CA MET A 96 11.75 -2.56 -39.69
C MET A 96 12.79 -2.82 -38.61
N GLU A 97 13.23 -1.76 -37.96
CA GLU A 97 14.15 -1.83 -36.81
C GLU A 97 13.35 -1.91 -35.52
N ASN A 98 13.86 -2.68 -34.54
CA ASN A 98 13.31 -2.64 -33.19
C ASN A 98 13.36 -1.22 -32.67
N ALA A 99 12.30 -0.80 -31.98
CA ALA A 99 12.31 0.47 -31.27
C ALA A 99 13.39 0.41 -30.17
N THR A 100 14.56 0.99 -30.44
CA THR A 100 15.70 1.06 -29.52
C THR A 100 15.52 2.17 -28.48
N GLN A 101 14.55 3.05 -28.67
CA GLN A 101 14.07 3.91 -27.60
C GLN A 101 13.09 3.12 -26.75
N MET A 102 13.38 3.02 -25.44
CA MET A 102 12.32 2.84 -24.45
C MET A 102 11.19 3.79 -24.85
N VAL A 103 10.01 3.25 -25.16
CA VAL A 103 8.78 4.03 -25.33
C VAL A 103 8.75 5.03 -24.18
N ASP A 104 8.73 6.33 -24.48
CA ASP A 104 8.70 7.38 -23.46
C ASP A 104 7.63 7.01 -22.43
N GLU A 105 8.07 6.58 -21.25
CA GLU A 105 7.16 6.05 -20.24
C GLU A 105 6.24 7.20 -19.84
N VAL A 106 4.97 7.10 -20.21
CA VAL A 106 3.97 8.08 -19.84
C VAL A 106 3.39 7.71 -18.49
N VAL A 107 3.33 8.69 -17.61
CA VAL A 107 2.90 8.56 -16.23
C VAL A 107 1.72 9.50 -15.99
N VAL A 108 0.75 9.03 -15.21
CA VAL A 108 -0.34 9.88 -14.77
C VAL A 108 0.17 10.72 -13.60
N VAL A 109 0.20 12.03 -13.78
CA VAL A 109 0.55 12.98 -12.71
C VAL A 109 -0.62 13.93 -12.57
N ALA A 110 -1.26 13.90 -11.40
CA ALA A 110 -2.44 14.72 -11.16
C ALA A 110 -3.56 14.46 -12.18
N TYR A 111 -4.07 15.54 -12.80
CA TYR A 111 -5.16 15.50 -13.75
C TYR A 111 -4.69 15.33 -15.21
N GLY A 112 -3.43 14.91 -15.44
CA GLY A 112 -2.84 14.79 -16.78
C GLY A 112 -1.90 13.59 -16.94
N VAL A 113 -1.51 13.33 -18.20
CA VAL A 113 -0.55 12.29 -18.58
C VAL A 113 0.70 12.98 -19.11
N LYS A 114 1.87 12.63 -18.58
CA LYS A 114 3.16 13.24 -18.95
C LYS A 114 4.21 12.19 -19.26
N LYS A 115 5.18 12.55 -20.08
CA LYS A 115 6.41 11.74 -20.21
C LYS A 115 7.20 11.84 -18.91
N LYS A 116 7.62 10.71 -18.35
CA LYS A 116 8.37 10.64 -17.09
C LYS A 116 9.60 11.56 -17.06
N GLY A 117 10.32 11.65 -18.18
CA GLY A 117 11.52 12.48 -18.32
C GLY A 117 11.28 13.99 -18.35
N THR A 118 10.02 14.46 -18.44
CA THR A 118 9.69 15.89 -18.57
C THR A 118 9.12 16.51 -17.29
N ILE A 119 9.17 15.79 -16.16
CA ILE A 119 8.57 16.24 -14.91
C ILE A 119 9.60 17.01 -14.09
N ALA A 120 9.27 18.25 -13.70
CA ALA A 120 10.12 19.14 -12.90
C ALA A 120 10.09 18.85 -11.39
N GLY A 121 9.74 17.62 -11.01
CA GLY A 121 9.62 17.16 -9.63
C GLY A 121 9.99 15.70 -9.42
N SER A 122 10.02 15.30 -8.16
CA SER A 122 10.35 13.94 -7.71
C SER A 122 9.18 12.97 -7.87
N VAL A 123 9.32 12.05 -8.82
CA VAL A 123 8.31 11.05 -9.16
C VAL A 123 8.97 9.68 -9.35
N SER A 124 8.47 8.69 -8.61
CA SER A 124 8.85 7.28 -8.75
C SER A 124 7.67 6.48 -9.31
N VAL A 125 7.97 5.49 -10.16
CA VAL A 125 6.95 4.69 -10.84
C VAL A 125 7.26 3.22 -10.64
N VAL A 126 6.27 2.49 -10.13
CA VAL A 126 6.30 1.03 -10.03
C VAL A 126 5.24 0.47 -10.98
N LYS A 127 5.69 -0.25 -12.02
CA LYS A 127 4.80 -0.87 -13.00
C LYS A 127 4.07 -2.09 -12.41
N GLY A 128 2.86 -2.34 -12.92
CA GLY A 128 1.99 -3.43 -12.48
C GLY A 128 2.60 -4.81 -12.68
N ASP A 129 3.42 -5.02 -13.71
CA ASP A 129 4.13 -6.29 -13.97
C ASP A 129 5.06 -6.73 -12.83
N LYS A 130 5.55 -5.78 -12.01
CA LYS A 130 6.36 -6.05 -10.81
C LYS A 130 5.52 -6.46 -9.59
N ILE A 131 4.19 -6.40 -9.68
CA ILE A 131 3.23 -6.59 -8.58
C ILE A 131 2.17 -7.64 -8.95
N GLU A 132 1.95 -7.89 -10.23
CA GLU A 132 1.02 -8.92 -10.70
C GLU A 132 1.39 -10.31 -10.21
N ASN A 133 0.37 -11.12 -9.95
CA ASN A 133 0.49 -12.51 -9.48
C ASN A 133 1.17 -12.67 -8.11
N THR A 134 1.30 -11.61 -7.30
CA THR A 134 1.73 -11.76 -5.90
C THR A 134 0.67 -12.52 -5.12
N PRO A 135 1.05 -13.55 -4.32
CA PRO A 135 0.11 -14.21 -3.41
C PRO A 135 -0.20 -13.31 -2.21
N THR A 136 -0.89 -12.20 -2.43
CA THR A 136 -1.30 -11.27 -1.37
C THR A 136 -2.74 -10.86 -1.59
N ALA A 137 -3.48 -10.64 -0.51
CA ALA A 137 -4.85 -10.14 -0.58
C ALA A 137 -4.91 -8.74 -1.23
N SER A 138 -3.92 -7.90 -0.92
CA SER A 138 -3.82 -6.51 -1.36
C SER A 138 -2.47 -6.23 -2.05
N PHE A 139 -2.44 -5.16 -2.85
CA PHE A 139 -1.28 -4.78 -3.67
C PHE A 139 -0.21 -3.99 -2.89
N ASP A 140 -0.60 -3.43 -1.75
CA ASP A 140 0.17 -2.50 -0.94
C ASP A 140 1.47 -3.12 -0.41
N GLN A 141 1.40 -4.36 0.08
CA GLN A 141 2.55 -5.13 0.53
C GLN A 141 3.60 -5.31 -0.58
N ALA A 142 3.16 -5.39 -1.84
CA ALA A 142 4.05 -5.55 -2.98
C ALA A 142 4.87 -4.29 -3.29
N LEU A 143 4.53 -3.11 -2.75
CA LEU A 143 5.29 -1.88 -2.99
C LEU A 143 6.56 -1.76 -2.12
N GLN A 144 6.69 -2.63 -1.11
CA GLN A 144 7.77 -2.55 -0.16
C GLN A 144 9.15 -2.75 -0.80
N GLY A 145 10.07 -1.81 -0.52
CA GLY A 145 11.43 -1.84 -1.05
C GLY A 145 11.52 -1.59 -2.57
N LYS A 146 10.45 -1.15 -3.24
CA LYS A 146 10.47 -0.87 -4.70
C LYS A 146 10.70 0.60 -5.07
N SER A 147 10.65 1.52 -4.11
CA SER A 147 10.84 2.97 -4.34
C SER A 147 11.62 3.62 -3.20
N ALA A 148 12.68 4.38 -3.50
CA ALA A 148 13.35 5.17 -2.46
C ALA A 148 12.41 6.22 -1.85
N GLY A 149 12.61 6.48 -0.56
CA GLY A 149 11.83 7.47 0.20
C GLY A 149 10.43 7.02 0.59
N LEU A 150 10.02 5.81 0.21
CA LEU A 150 8.75 5.20 0.56
C LEU A 150 8.95 4.06 1.56
N THR A 151 8.48 4.28 2.79
CA THR A 151 8.38 3.24 3.81
C THR A 151 7.04 2.53 3.66
N VAL A 152 7.08 1.20 3.56
CA VAL A 152 5.90 0.34 3.66
C VAL A 152 6.19 -0.69 4.74
N LEU A 153 5.38 -0.73 5.80
CA LEU A 153 5.51 -1.70 6.90
C LEU A 153 4.18 -2.41 7.10
N GLN A 154 4.24 -3.73 7.23
CA GLN A 154 3.07 -4.55 7.53
C GLN A 154 3.01 -4.83 9.03
N ASN A 155 1.96 -4.34 9.69
CA ASN A 155 1.85 -4.37 11.14
C ASN A 155 1.41 -5.72 11.71
N THR A 156 0.72 -6.52 10.89
CA THR A 156 0.07 -7.77 11.27
C THR A 156 0.03 -8.73 10.07
N GLY A 157 0.04 -10.04 10.37
CA GLY A 157 -0.14 -11.13 9.40
C GLY A 157 -1.58 -11.36 8.96
N GLU A 158 -2.54 -10.61 9.50
CA GLU A 158 -3.95 -10.71 9.13
C GLU A 158 -4.16 -10.42 7.62
N PRO A 159 -4.74 -11.36 6.85
CA PRO A 159 -4.93 -11.19 5.40
C PRO A 159 -5.78 -9.97 4.98
N SER A 160 -6.71 -9.50 5.83
CA SER A 160 -7.54 -8.32 5.54
C SER A 160 -6.85 -6.98 5.83
N ALA A 161 -5.72 -6.97 6.56
CA ALA A 161 -5.13 -5.74 7.07
C ALA A 161 -4.26 -5.01 6.03
N ALA A 162 -4.41 -3.68 5.99
CA ALA A 162 -3.61 -2.82 5.12
C ALA A 162 -2.22 -2.53 5.71
N ALA A 163 -1.23 -2.37 4.83
CA ALA A 163 0.10 -1.92 5.20
C ALA A 163 0.13 -0.41 5.53
N SER A 164 1.06 -0.01 6.39
CA SER A 164 1.31 1.39 6.73
C SER A 164 2.28 2.02 5.73
N PHE A 165 1.97 3.24 5.28
CA PHE A 165 2.76 3.98 4.30
C PHE A 165 3.28 5.29 4.89
N GLN A 166 4.56 5.59 4.65
CA GLN A 166 5.14 6.90 4.94
C GLN A 166 6.08 7.33 3.80
N ILE A 167 6.02 8.60 3.42
CA ILE A 167 6.92 9.20 2.44
C ILE A 167 7.81 10.22 3.15
N ARG A 168 9.13 10.02 3.09
CA ARG A 168 10.14 10.94 3.67
C ARG A 168 9.95 11.19 5.18
N GLY A 169 9.63 10.12 5.91
CA GLY A 169 9.50 10.13 7.37
C GLY A 169 8.20 10.72 7.92
N THR A 170 8.13 10.79 9.24
CA THR A 170 6.97 11.29 10.01
C THR A 170 6.95 12.81 10.05
N ASN A 171 5.86 13.43 9.60
CA ASN A 171 5.75 14.89 9.45
C ASN A 171 4.86 15.58 10.50
N SER A 172 4.14 14.81 11.30
CA SER A 172 3.26 15.29 12.38
C SER A 172 3.28 14.29 13.53
N ILE A 173 2.90 14.75 14.72
CA ILE A 173 2.87 13.94 15.94
C ILE A 173 1.48 13.33 16.16
N ASN A 174 0.42 14.14 16.02
CA ASN A 174 -0.97 13.68 16.24
C ASN A 174 -1.81 13.67 14.96
N ALA A 175 -1.62 14.62 14.04
CA ALA A 175 -2.37 14.62 12.79
C ALA A 175 -1.93 13.47 11.88
N GLY A 176 -2.86 13.01 11.04
CA GLY A 176 -2.61 11.88 10.13
C GLY A 176 -1.35 12.05 9.26
N THR A 177 -0.53 10.99 9.20
CA THR A 177 0.78 10.96 8.53
C THR A 177 0.81 10.09 7.27
N ALA A 178 -0.30 9.41 6.93
CA ALA A 178 -0.40 8.61 5.72
C ALA A 178 -0.43 9.50 4.46
N PRO A 179 0.15 9.05 3.33
CA PRO A 179 0.02 9.75 2.05
C PRO A 179 -1.42 9.73 1.54
N LEU A 180 -1.73 10.65 0.62
CA LEU A 180 -3.00 10.62 -0.10
C LEU A 180 -2.94 9.55 -1.20
N PHE A 181 -3.92 8.65 -1.22
CA PHE A 181 -4.06 7.65 -2.28
C PHE A 181 -5.11 8.09 -3.28
N ILE A 182 -4.74 8.10 -4.56
CA ILE A 182 -5.65 8.48 -5.66
C ILE A 182 -5.74 7.32 -6.63
N MET A 183 -6.91 6.71 -6.76
CA MET A 183 -7.19 5.68 -7.75
C MET A 183 -7.98 6.27 -8.91
N ASP A 184 -7.40 6.27 -10.12
CA ASP A 184 -8.05 6.77 -11.33
C ASP A 184 -8.67 8.18 -11.21
N GLY A 185 -8.13 9.02 -10.30
CA GLY A 185 -8.61 10.37 -10.03
C GLY A 185 -9.52 10.51 -8.82
N VAL A 186 -9.86 9.43 -8.12
CA VAL A 186 -10.69 9.44 -6.90
C VAL A 186 -9.82 9.16 -5.69
N ALA A 187 -9.99 9.95 -4.62
CA ALA A 187 -9.29 9.69 -3.36
C ALA A 187 -9.88 8.46 -2.66
N ILE A 188 -9.00 7.55 -2.25
CA ILE A 188 -9.34 6.35 -1.49
C ILE A 188 -8.55 6.30 -0.18
N SER A 189 -8.96 5.44 0.74
CA SER A 189 -8.27 5.17 2.00
C SER A 189 -7.42 3.88 1.91
N ALA A 190 -6.50 3.70 2.86
CA ALA A 190 -5.71 2.47 2.96
C ALA A 190 -6.61 1.24 3.25
N ASP A 191 -7.71 1.45 3.98
CA ASP A 191 -8.70 0.41 4.29
C ASP A 191 -9.37 -0.13 3.01
N ASP A 192 -9.26 0.55 1.88
CA ASP A 192 -9.83 0.12 0.61
C ASP A 192 -8.94 -0.86 -0.16
N PHE A 193 -7.68 -1.02 0.24
CA PHE A 193 -6.70 -1.80 -0.53
C PHE A 193 -7.04 -3.29 -0.59
N SER A 194 -7.56 -3.85 0.50
CA SER A 194 -8.07 -5.23 0.54
C SER A 194 -9.19 -5.47 -0.47
N SER A 195 -9.90 -4.41 -0.89
CA SER A 195 -11.08 -4.51 -1.75
C SER A 195 -10.74 -4.49 -3.25
N ILE A 196 -9.48 -4.22 -3.61
CA ILE A 196 -9.00 -3.99 -4.98
C ILE A 196 -8.16 -5.18 -5.45
N ASN A 197 -8.52 -5.75 -6.62
CA ASN A 197 -7.71 -6.79 -7.25
C ASN A 197 -6.34 -6.23 -7.72
N PRO A 198 -5.19 -6.71 -7.20
CA PRO A 198 -3.86 -6.25 -7.61
C PRO A 198 -3.58 -6.39 -9.11
N ASN A 199 -4.15 -7.41 -9.75
CA ASN A 199 -3.94 -7.71 -11.16
C ASN A 199 -4.62 -6.72 -12.12
N ASP A 200 -5.54 -5.89 -11.62
CA ASP A 200 -6.17 -4.81 -12.40
C ASP A 200 -5.29 -3.56 -12.48
N ILE A 201 -4.18 -3.51 -11.76
CA ILE A 201 -3.35 -2.31 -11.62
C ILE A 201 -2.32 -2.25 -12.76
N GLU A 202 -2.26 -1.11 -13.43
CA GLU A 202 -1.28 -0.82 -14.48
C GLU A 202 0.02 -0.26 -13.88
N SER A 203 -0.10 0.67 -12.93
CA SER A 203 1.06 1.30 -12.28
C SER A 203 0.72 2.03 -10.99
N PHE A 204 1.75 2.21 -10.17
CA PHE A 204 1.79 3.11 -9.03
C PHE A 204 2.77 4.23 -9.30
N THR A 205 2.33 5.47 -9.08
CA THR A 205 3.17 6.65 -9.20
C THR A 205 3.25 7.34 -7.84
N VAL A 206 4.44 7.38 -7.25
CA VAL A 206 4.72 8.00 -5.96
C VAL A 206 5.23 9.42 -6.20
N LEU A 207 4.47 10.41 -5.75
CA LEU A 207 4.76 11.84 -5.83
C LEU A 207 5.32 12.29 -4.47
N LYS A 208 6.60 12.65 -4.45
CA LYS A 208 7.37 12.83 -3.19
C LYS A 208 7.67 14.29 -2.84
N ASP A 209 7.60 15.21 -3.81
CA ASP A 209 7.99 16.61 -3.64
C ASP A 209 6.83 17.60 -3.84
N ALA A 210 7.09 18.88 -3.57
CA ALA A 210 6.08 19.93 -3.66
C ALA A 210 5.59 20.18 -5.08
N SER A 211 6.47 20.18 -6.10
CA SER A 211 6.07 20.43 -7.50
C SER A 211 5.13 19.35 -8.05
N SER A 212 5.34 18.09 -7.66
CA SER A 212 4.48 16.98 -8.10
C SER A 212 3.18 16.85 -7.30
N THR A 213 3.15 17.24 -6.03
CA THR A 213 2.02 17.04 -5.11
C THR A 213 1.11 18.25 -4.92
N SER A 214 1.60 19.46 -5.18
CA SER A 214 0.93 20.75 -4.89
C SER A 214 -0.49 20.88 -5.44
N ILE A 215 -0.76 20.27 -6.58
CA ILE A 215 -2.06 20.30 -7.23
C ILE A 215 -3.13 19.50 -6.49
N TYR A 216 -2.74 18.54 -5.64
CA TYR A 216 -3.61 17.82 -4.71
C TYR A 216 -3.77 18.55 -3.36
N GLY A 217 -3.02 19.65 -3.16
CA GLY A 217 -3.23 20.61 -2.08
C GLY A 217 -2.95 20.07 -0.69
N ALA A 218 -3.78 20.49 0.26
CA ALA A 218 -3.59 20.28 1.68
C ALA A 218 -3.90 18.86 2.19
N ARG A 219 -4.13 17.91 1.29
CA ARG A 219 -4.15 16.48 1.62
C ARG A 219 -2.86 15.79 1.18
N ALA A 220 -1.99 16.51 0.48
CA ALA A 220 -0.77 15.99 -0.12
C ALA A 220 0.48 16.28 0.74
N ALA A 221 0.32 16.80 1.96
CA ALA A 221 1.42 17.04 2.90
C ALA A 221 2.33 15.84 3.08
N ASN A 222 1.75 14.64 3.15
CA ASN A 222 2.46 13.39 3.36
C ASN A 222 2.87 12.70 2.05
N GLY A 223 2.80 13.41 0.92
CA GLY A 223 2.99 12.85 -0.42
C GLY A 223 1.71 12.23 -0.99
N VAL A 224 1.77 11.80 -2.25
CA VAL A 224 0.62 11.23 -2.97
C VAL A 224 1.04 9.96 -3.70
N ILE A 225 0.22 8.92 -3.61
CA ILE A 225 0.38 7.69 -4.39
C ILE A 225 -0.79 7.60 -5.36
N VAL A 226 -0.49 7.72 -6.65
CA VAL A 226 -1.46 7.62 -7.75
C VAL A 226 -1.46 6.19 -8.27
N ILE A 227 -2.62 5.54 -8.21
CA ILE A 227 -2.86 4.19 -8.67
C ILE A 227 -3.65 4.27 -9.97
N THR A 228 -3.06 3.74 -11.05
CA THR A 228 -3.70 3.70 -12.37
C THR A 228 -4.10 2.28 -12.68
N THR A 229 -5.36 2.07 -13.07
CA THR A 229 -5.85 0.74 -13.45
C THR A 229 -5.75 0.51 -14.96
N LYS A 230 -5.73 -0.76 -15.36
CA LYS A 230 -5.61 -1.22 -16.74
C LYS A 230 -6.74 -0.69 -17.61
N ARG A 231 -6.43 -0.32 -18.85
CA ARG A 231 -7.39 0.16 -19.84
C ARG A 231 -7.08 -0.45 -21.20
N GLY A 232 -8.12 -0.70 -22.01
CA GLY A 232 -7.92 -1.14 -23.39
C GLY A 232 -7.19 -0.07 -24.22
N ARG A 233 -6.26 -0.49 -25.07
CA ARG A 233 -5.54 0.44 -25.96
C ARG A 233 -6.28 0.59 -27.29
N THR A 234 -6.18 1.76 -27.89
CA THR A 234 -6.78 2.01 -29.21
C THR A 234 -6.12 1.15 -30.28
N ALA A 235 -6.94 0.57 -31.15
CA ALA A 235 -6.52 -0.39 -32.18
C ALA A 235 -5.89 -1.68 -31.63
N GLU A 236 -6.13 -1.99 -30.35
CA GLU A 236 -5.73 -3.27 -29.76
C GLU A 236 -6.77 -4.36 -30.07
N LYS A 237 -6.31 -5.47 -30.67
CA LYS A 237 -7.12 -6.68 -30.83
C LYS A 237 -7.62 -7.12 -29.45
N GLY A 238 -8.88 -7.55 -29.38
CA GLY A 238 -9.45 -8.13 -28.16
C GLY A 238 -8.61 -9.32 -27.68
N LYS A 239 -8.26 -9.31 -26.39
CA LYS A 239 -7.51 -10.37 -25.70
C LYS A 239 -8.28 -10.80 -24.47
N ILE A 240 -8.32 -12.11 -24.24
CA ILE A 240 -8.89 -12.69 -23.01
C ILE A 240 -7.74 -13.28 -22.21
N ILE A 241 -7.64 -12.93 -20.92
CA ILE A 241 -6.62 -13.46 -20.01
C ILE A 241 -7.33 -14.24 -18.91
N LEU A 242 -6.94 -15.51 -18.77
CA LEU A 242 -7.34 -16.36 -17.66
C LEU A 242 -6.12 -16.55 -16.74
N ARG A 243 -6.32 -16.31 -15.44
CA ARG A 243 -5.31 -16.59 -14.40
C ARG A 243 -5.90 -17.49 -13.33
N ALA A 244 -5.12 -18.48 -12.93
CA ALA A 244 -5.43 -19.34 -11.80
C ALA A 244 -4.18 -19.56 -10.96
N GLN A 245 -4.33 -19.47 -9.65
CA GLN A 245 -3.24 -19.60 -8.68
C GLN A 245 -3.74 -20.37 -7.47
N TYR A 246 -2.88 -21.26 -6.98
CA TYR A 246 -3.02 -21.96 -5.71
C TYR A 246 -1.77 -21.74 -4.88
N GLY A 247 -1.95 -21.54 -3.58
CA GLY A 247 -0.84 -21.39 -2.65
C GLY A 247 -1.20 -21.88 -1.26
N PHE A 248 -0.20 -21.81 -0.39
CA PHE A 248 -0.33 -22.09 1.03
C PHE A 248 0.65 -21.22 1.81
N SER A 249 0.29 -20.97 3.07
CA SER A 249 1.03 -20.10 3.98
C SER A 249 1.45 -20.84 5.25
N ASP A 250 2.62 -20.49 5.77
CA ASP A 250 3.15 -20.90 7.07
C ASP A 250 3.77 -19.69 7.79
N LEU A 251 4.28 -19.88 9.00
CA LEU A 251 4.93 -18.82 9.78
C LEU A 251 6.24 -18.36 9.09
N ALA A 252 6.41 -17.04 8.85
CA ALA A 252 7.59 -16.51 8.15
C ALA A 252 8.87 -16.53 8.98
N TYR A 253 8.74 -16.21 10.27
CA TYR A 253 9.83 -16.14 11.22
C TYR A 253 9.31 -16.61 12.58
N GLY A 254 10.15 -17.31 13.35
CA GLY A 254 9.67 -17.94 14.58
C GLY A 254 10.78 -18.51 15.43
N LYS A 255 11.56 -17.64 16.07
CA LYS A 255 12.25 -18.05 17.30
C LYS A 255 11.16 -18.35 18.33
N TRP A 256 11.06 -19.61 18.70
CA TRP A 256 10.11 -20.09 19.69
C TRP A 256 10.89 -20.70 20.84
N ASP A 257 10.91 -20.01 21.97
CA ASP A 257 11.74 -20.33 23.12
C ASP A 257 10.92 -20.56 24.39
N GLN A 258 9.69 -21.05 24.27
CA GLN A 258 8.86 -21.40 25.44
C GLN A 258 9.25 -22.76 26.02
N MET A 259 9.13 -22.91 27.34
CA MET A 259 9.39 -24.18 28.01
C MET A 259 8.42 -25.27 27.53
N ASN A 260 8.94 -26.47 27.29
CA ASN A 260 8.12 -27.69 27.20
C ASN A 260 7.62 -28.13 28.58
N THR A 261 6.76 -29.14 28.66
CA THR A 261 6.20 -29.61 29.94
C THR A 261 7.26 -30.00 30.96
N THR A 262 8.30 -30.73 30.56
CA THR A 262 9.34 -31.19 31.49
C THR A 262 10.12 -30.01 32.06
N GLU A 263 10.55 -29.10 31.19
CA GLU A 263 11.24 -27.86 31.57
C GLU A 263 10.37 -27.00 32.49
N ARG A 264 9.09 -26.86 32.14
CA ARG A 264 8.13 -26.08 32.91
C ARG A 264 7.92 -26.65 34.30
N LEU A 265 7.72 -27.96 34.45
CA LEU A 265 7.56 -28.62 35.74
C LEU A 265 8.82 -28.53 36.60
N ASN A 266 10.00 -28.72 36.01
CA ASN A 266 11.27 -28.50 36.69
C ASN A 266 11.38 -27.07 37.22
N TYR A 267 10.98 -26.08 36.41
CA TYR A 267 10.95 -24.69 36.82
C TYR A 267 9.97 -24.47 37.99
N GLU A 268 8.74 -25.02 37.94
CA GLU A 268 7.75 -24.91 39.04
C GLU A 268 8.27 -25.43 40.37
N GLU A 269 8.92 -26.59 40.35
CA GLU A 269 9.48 -27.20 41.55
C GLU A 269 10.65 -26.39 42.10
N GLN A 270 11.51 -25.86 41.22
CA GLN A 270 12.66 -25.05 41.63
C GLN A 270 12.25 -23.74 42.29
N ILE A 271 11.18 -23.09 41.83
CA ILE A 271 10.69 -21.84 42.41
C ILE A 271 9.60 -22.06 43.48
N GLY A 272 9.25 -23.31 43.77
CA GLY A 272 8.28 -23.67 44.80
C GLY A 272 6.81 -23.40 44.46
N LEU A 273 6.47 -23.14 43.18
CA LEU A 273 5.08 -23.11 42.72
C LEU A 273 4.39 -24.46 42.85
N ARG A 274 5.17 -25.53 42.74
CA ARG A 274 4.71 -26.91 42.87
C ARG A 274 5.66 -27.69 43.77
N VAL A 275 5.12 -28.55 44.63
CA VAL A 275 5.91 -29.34 45.57
C VAL A 275 6.07 -30.77 45.03
N PRO A 276 7.29 -31.30 44.89
CA PRO A 276 7.50 -32.68 44.48
C PRO A 276 6.74 -33.67 45.37
N GLY A 277 6.00 -34.60 44.76
CA GLY A 277 5.21 -35.61 45.47
C GLY A 277 3.80 -35.20 45.87
N THR A 278 3.36 -33.95 45.65
CA THR A 278 1.98 -33.52 45.92
C THR A 278 1.07 -33.55 44.68
N TYR A 279 1.58 -34.00 43.54
CA TYR A 279 0.86 -34.08 42.28
C TYR A 279 1.35 -35.27 41.45
N ASP A 280 0.52 -35.72 40.50
CA ASP A 280 0.91 -36.77 39.55
C ASP A 280 1.78 -36.17 38.45
N ARG A 281 3.10 -36.23 38.66
CA ARG A 281 4.09 -35.71 37.73
C ARG A 281 4.11 -36.49 36.42
N GLU A 282 4.07 -37.81 36.50
CA GLU A 282 4.08 -38.67 35.31
C GLU A 282 2.86 -38.44 34.43
N ALA A 283 1.69 -38.18 35.02
CA ALA A 283 0.49 -37.84 34.25
C ALA A 283 0.61 -36.53 33.48
N LEU A 284 1.20 -35.48 34.08
CA LEU A 284 1.42 -34.20 33.40
C LEU A 284 2.51 -34.31 32.32
N GLU A 285 3.61 -35.01 32.59
CA GLU A 285 4.71 -35.21 31.62
C GLU A 285 4.29 -35.98 30.37
N ARG A 286 3.17 -36.71 30.40
CA ARG A 286 2.55 -37.32 29.21
C ARG A 286 1.88 -36.30 28.29
N ILE A 287 1.67 -35.07 28.74
CA ILE A 287 1.02 -33.99 27.99
C ILE A 287 2.06 -32.92 27.69
N ASP A 288 2.40 -32.75 26.41
CA ASP A 288 3.33 -31.70 25.95
C ASP A 288 2.77 -31.04 24.69
N ILE A 289 1.91 -30.05 24.90
CA ILE A 289 1.21 -29.29 23.88
C ILE A 289 2.07 -28.10 23.48
N ASN A 290 2.49 -28.11 22.22
CA ASN A 290 3.04 -26.92 21.61
C ASN A 290 1.89 -26.00 21.15
N TRP A 291 1.54 -25.03 22.00
CA TRP A 291 0.46 -24.08 21.71
C TRP A 291 0.67 -23.24 20.45
N ARG A 292 1.91 -23.07 19.97
CA ARG A 292 2.16 -22.49 18.65
C ARG A 292 1.50 -23.31 17.54
N ASP A 293 1.64 -24.63 17.58
CA ASP A 293 1.15 -25.53 16.53
C ASP A 293 -0.37 -25.80 16.67
N VAL A 294 -0.95 -25.48 17.84
CA VAL A 294 -2.41 -25.46 18.05
C VAL A 294 -3.05 -24.22 17.42
N ILE A 295 -2.40 -23.08 17.56
CA ILE A 295 -2.93 -21.78 17.12
C ILE A 295 -2.59 -21.49 15.65
N TYR A 296 -1.39 -21.87 15.19
CA TYR A 296 -0.91 -21.57 13.85
C TYR A 296 -0.92 -22.80 12.93
N ASN A 297 -1.59 -22.66 11.79
CA ASN A 297 -1.59 -23.58 10.67
C ASN A 297 -0.33 -23.37 9.80
N ASN A 298 0.40 -24.46 9.55
CA ASN A 298 1.59 -24.48 8.69
C ASN A 298 1.26 -24.73 7.19
N ASN A 299 -0.02 -24.82 6.84
CA ASN A 299 -0.49 -25.07 5.49
C ASN A 299 -1.84 -24.37 5.25
N ALA A 300 -1.93 -23.08 5.58
CA ALA A 300 -3.15 -22.29 5.37
C ALA A 300 -3.33 -22.00 3.87
N PRO A 301 -4.35 -22.56 3.19
CA PRO A 301 -4.49 -22.52 1.74
C PRO A 301 -4.91 -21.13 1.23
N MET A 302 -4.55 -20.88 -0.03
CA MET A 302 -4.86 -19.65 -0.74
C MET A 302 -5.22 -19.97 -2.20
N TYR A 303 -6.27 -19.33 -2.71
CA TYR A 303 -6.83 -19.53 -4.05
C TYR A 303 -7.09 -18.19 -4.72
N SER A 304 -6.71 -18.07 -5.99
CA SER A 304 -7.05 -16.91 -6.80
C SER A 304 -7.43 -17.33 -8.22
N TYR A 305 -8.59 -16.86 -8.68
CA TYR A 305 -9.09 -17.08 -10.03
C TYR A 305 -9.50 -15.74 -10.64
N GLU A 306 -9.05 -15.49 -11.86
CA GLU A 306 -9.35 -14.24 -12.57
C GLU A 306 -9.60 -14.50 -14.04
N LEU A 307 -10.60 -13.81 -14.56
CA LEU A 307 -10.87 -13.67 -15.98
C LEU A 307 -10.92 -12.19 -16.32
N SER A 308 -10.11 -11.76 -17.28
CA SER A 308 -10.14 -10.39 -17.80
C SER A 308 -10.17 -10.37 -19.32
N THR A 309 -10.74 -9.31 -19.86
CA THR A 309 -10.80 -9.04 -21.30
C THR A 309 -10.53 -7.58 -21.58
N SER A 310 -9.76 -7.30 -22.61
CA SER A 310 -9.42 -5.94 -23.00
C SER A 310 -9.26 -5.81 -24.50
N GLY A 311 -9.51 -4.61 -25.01
CA GLY A 311 -9.31 -4.29 -26.40
C GLY A 311 -9.80 -2.89 -26.73
N GLY A 312 -9.61 -2.48 -27.98
CA GLY A 312 -10.09 -1.17 -28.39
C GLY A 312 -10.09 -0.94 -29.89
N SER A 313 -11.06 -0.15 -30.33
CA SER A 313 -11.15 0.43 -31.66
C SER A 313 -10.84 1.94 -31.58
N ASN A 314 -10.88 2.65 -32.71
CA ASN A 314 -10.68 4.10 -32.71
C ASN A 314 -11.74 4.87 -31.89
N LYS A 315 -12.94 4.29 -31.70
CA LYS A 315 -14.06 4.95 -30.99
C LYS A 315 -14.36 4.39 -29.61
N PHE A 316 -13.90 3.18 -29.29
CA PHE A 316 -14.27 2.50 -28.06
C PHE A 316 -13.12 1.65 -27.53
N ASN A 317 -12.75 1.85 -26.27
CA ASN A 317 -11.76 1.06 -25.55
C ASN A 317 -12.43 0.45 -24.32
N TYR A 318 -12.08 -0.78 -23.98
CA TYR A 318 -12.62 -1.46 -22.80
C TYR A 318 -11.55 -2.31 -22.10
N PHE A 319 -11.72 -2.42 -20.78
CA PHE A 319 -11.12 -3.44 -19.93
C PHE A 319 -12.20 -3.89 -18.94
N VAL A 320 -12.42 -5.21 -18.83
CA VAL A 320 -13.37 -5.80 -17.89
C VAL A 320 -12.70 -6.97 -17.22
N SER A 321 -12.81 -7.08 -15.90
CA SER A 321 -12.29 -8.21 -15.14
C SER A 321 -13.29 -8.69 -14.08
N ALA A 322 -13.21 -9.98 -13.77
CA ALA A 322 -13.88 -10.60 -12.64
C ALA A 322 -12.88 -11.53 -11.95
N ALA A 323 -12.82 -11.45 -10.62
CA ALA A 323 -11.89 -12.25 -9.84
C ALA A 323 -12.51 -12.73 -8.52
N TYR A 324 -12.03 -13.89 -8.08
CA TYR A 324 -12.24 -14.46 -6.75
C TYR A 324 -10.89 -14.66 -6.09
N PHE A 325 -10.79 -14.25 -4.83
CA PHE A 325 -9.63 -14.48 -3.97
C PHE A 325 -10.13 -15.07 -2.65
N GLY A 326 -9.49 -16.12 -2.16
CA GLY A 326 -9.73 -16.69 -0.84
C GLY A 326 -8.42 -17.07 -0.19
N GLN A 327 -8.23 -16.70 1.07
CA GLN A 327 -7.04 -16.99 1.85
C GLN A 327 -7.42 -17.28 3.29
N GLU A 328 -7.04 -18.48 3.76
CA GLU A 328 -7.06 -18.81 5.18
C GLU A 328 -5.87 -18.12 5.86
N GLY A 329 -6.10 -17.48 7.00
CA GLY A 329 -5.03 -17.00 7.85
C GLY A 329 -4.25 -18.16 8.47
N ILE A 330 -2.98 -17.94 8.81
CA ILE A 330 -2.23 -18.97 9.56
C ILE A 330 -2.75 -19.09 10.99
N ALA A 331 -3.32 -18.05 11.62
CA ALA A 331 -3.91 -18.16 12.96
C ALA A 331 -5.37 -18.65 12.90
N VAL A 332 -5.76 -19.50 13.85
CA VAL A 332 -7.16 -19.91 14.02
C VAL A 332 -8.09 -18.68 14.18
N GLY A 333 -9.22 -18.70 13.48
CA GLY A 333 -10.19 -17.60 13.48
C GLY A 333 -9.96 -16.51 12.42
N SER A 334 -8.87 -16.58 11.63
CA SER A 334 -8.58 -15.64 10.53
C SER A 334 -8.89 -16.24 9.16
N ASP A 335 -9.68 -15.52 8.35
CA ASP A 335 -10.15 -15.97 7.03
C ASP A 335 -10.61 -14.77 6.19
N PHE A 336 -10.18 -14.71 4.92
CA PHE A 336 -10.50 -13.62 4.01
C PHE A 336 -10.94 -14.12 2.64
N GLU A 337 -12.13 -13.74 2.21
CA GLU A 337 -12.65 -13.96 0.86
C GLU A 337 -13.03 -12.63 0.20
N ARG A 338 -12.69 -12.47 -1.08
CA ARG A 338 -13.07 -11.33 -1.91
C ARG A 338 -13.59 -11.77 -3.28
N TYR A 339 -14.72 -11.20 -3.66
CA TYR A 339 -15.25 -11.22 -5.02
C TYR A 339 -15.12 -9.82 -5.59
N SER A 340 -14.53 -9.67 -6.77
CA SER A 340 -14.31 -8.36 -7.39
C SER A 340 -14.68 -8.35 -8.87
N VAL A 341 -15.32 -7.27 -9.31
CA VAL A 341 -15.63 -6.99 -10.72
C VAL A 341 -15.16 -5.59 -11.05
N ARG A 342 -14.46 -5.42 -12.18
CA ARG A 342 -14.04 -4.11 -12.68
C ARG A 342 -14.49 -3.91 -14.13
N ALA A 343 -14.89 -2.68 -14.43
CA ALA A 343 -15.20 -2.23 -15.78
C ALA A 343 -14.62 -0.83 -16.01
N ASN A 344 -13.66 -0.75 -16.94
CA ASN A 344 -13.05 0.49 -17.40
C ASN A 344 -13.41 0.67 -18.88
N LEU A 345 -14.29 1.62 -19.17
CA LEU A 345 -14.86 1.83 -20.50
C LEU A 345 -14.60 3.27 -20.95
N GLU A 346 -14.14 3.44 -22.19
CA GLU A 346 -13.95 4.76 -22.79
C GLU A 346 -14.56 4.81 -24.20
N VAL A 347 -15.40 5.81 -24.47
CA VAL A 347 -16.03 6.03 -25.77
C VAL A 347 -15.64 7.42 -26.29
N ARG A 348 -15.29 7.50 -27.58
CA ARG A 348 -15.12 8.73 -28.35
C ARG A 348 -16.22 8.79 -29.42
N PRO A 349 -17.45 9.23 -29.08
CA PRO A 349 -18.54 9.27 -30.06
C PRO A 349 -18.20 10.17 -31.25
N VAL A 350 -17.48 11.25 -31.00
CA VAL A 350 -16.96 12.24 -31.95
C VAL A 350 -15.58 12.70 -31.49
N GLU A 351 -14.76 13.27 -32.38
CA GLU A 351 -13.35 13.62 -32.07
C GLU A 351 -13.19 14.61 -30.91
N TRP A 352 -14.14 15.54 -30.75
CA TRP A 352 -14.11 16.54 -29.69
C TRP A 352 -14.67 16.06 -28.36
N LEU A 353 -15.21 14.85 -28.25
CA LEU A 353 -15.83 14.33 -27.02
C LEU A 353 -15.29 12.95 -26.66
N LYS A 354 -14.79 12.80 -25.44
CA LYS A 354 -14.47 11.51 -24.83
C LYS A 354 -15.27 11.36 -23.54
N ILE A 355 -15.94 10.23 -23.35
CA ILE A 355 -16.65 9.91 -22.11
C ILE A 355 -16.12 8.56 -21.62
N GLY A 356 -16.01 8.38 -20.31
CA GLY A 356 -15.63 7.08 -19.78
C GLY A 356 -16.02 6.87 -18.33
N THR A 357 -15.84 5.63 -17.90
CA THR A 357 -16.05 5.18 -16.52
C THR A 357 -14.91 4.25 -16.12
N ASN A 358 -14.45 4.38 -14.88
CA ASN A 358 -13.62 3.38 -14.21
C ASN A 358 -14.37 2.94 -12.96
N THR A 359 -14.94 1.74 -12.97
CA THR A 359 -15.80 1.25 -11.88
C THR A 359 -15.29 -0.08 -11.38
N SER A 360 -15.17 -0.22 -10.06
CA SER A 360 -14.99 -1.51 -9.39
C SER A 360 -16.03 -1.72 -8.30
N LEU A 361 -16.48 -2.97 -8.21
CA LEU A 361 -17.38 -3.48 -7.20
C LEU A 361 -16.67 -4.65 -6.51
N SER A 362 -16.73 -4.69 -5.18
CA SER A 362 -16.24 -5.85 -4.45
C SER A 362 -17.11 -6.20 -3.25
N TYR A 363 -17.12 -7.49 -2.93
CA TYR A 363 -17.76 -8.03 -1.74
C TYR A 363 -16.74 -8.86 -0.98
N GLU A 364 -16.53 -8.51 0.28
CA GLU A 364 -15.54 -9.14 1.16
C GLU A 364 -16.25 -9.84 2.31
N LYS A 365 -15.76 -11.03 2.67
CA LYS A 365 -16.08 -11.72 3.92
C LYS A 365 -14.79 -11.82 4.73
N ILE A 366 -14.86 -11.39 5.98
CA ILE A 366 -13.70 -11.21 6.83
C ILE A 366 -13.97 -11.86 8.19
N LYS A 367 -13.03 -12.67 8.65
CA LYS A 367 -12.85 -13.06 10.04
C LYS A 367 -11.40 -12.71 10.42
N GLU A 368 -11.23 -12.06 11.56
CA GLU A 368 -9.94 -11.61 12.06
C GLU A 368 -9.60 -12.39 13.31
N ALA A 369 -8.34 -12.80 13.46
CA ALA A 369 -7.90 -13.40 14.72
C ALA A 369 -7.66 -12.31 15.77
N ASP A 370 -8.07 -12.56 17.02
CA ASP A 370 -7.79 -11.64 18.12
C ASP A 370 -6.28 -11.58 18.39
N GLU A 371 -5.71 -10.37 18.36
CA GLU A 371 -4.29 -10.07 18.58
C GLU A 371 -4.09 -8.80 19.44
N GLY A 372 -2.87 -8.53 19.89
CA GLY A 372 -2.54 -7.26 20.58
C GLY A 372 -2.85 -7.20 22.08
N ASP A 373 -3.66 -8.14 22.57
CA ASP A 373 -4.11 -8.21 23.96
C ASP A 373 -3.58 -9.44 24.70
N TYR A 374 -3.05 -9.24 25.91
CA TYR A 374 -2.52 -10.29 26.79
C TYR A 374 -3.62 -11.07 27.52
N ASN A 375 -4.58 -11.59 26.77
CA ASN A 375 -5.62 -12.48 27.28
C ASN A 375 -5.47 -13.87 26.66
N VAL A 376 -5.32 -14.89 27.49
CA VAL A 376 -5.08 -16.28 27.05
C VAL A 376 -6.27 -16.93 26.33
N VAL A 377 -7.44 -16.30 26.29
CA VAL A 377 -8.54 -16.76 25.42
C VAL A 377 -8.37 -16.29 23.97
N THR A 378 -7.50 -15.31 23.72
CA THR A 378 -7.17 -14.84 22.37
C THR A 378 -6.11 -15.75 21.75
N PRO A 379 -6.23 -16.15 20.47
CA PRO A 379 -5.35 -17.13 19.86
C PRO A 379 -3.87 -16.75 19.91
N VAL A 380 -3.53 -15.52 19.51
CA VAL A 380 -2.12 -15.10 19.39
C VAL A 380 -1.44 -15.09 20.76
N SER A 381 -2.09 -14.59 21.81
CA SER A 381 -1.55 -14.64 23.17
C SER A 381 -1.55 -16.04 23.78
N ALA A 382 -2.59 -16.84 23.51
CA ALA A 382 -2.65 -18.23 23.94
C ALA A 382 -1.43 -19.03 23.44
N SER A 383 -0.98 -18.76 22.21
CA SER A 383 0.17 -19.45 21.64
C SER A 383 1.39 -19.39 22.57
N LYS A 384 1.65 -18.23 23.20
CA LYS A 384 2.83 -18.00 24.05
C LYS A 384 2.63 -18.36 25.52
N PHE A 385 1.51 -17.93 26.11
CA PHE A 385 1.36 -17.91 27.57
C PHE A 385 0.67 -19.16 28.13
N MET A 386 0.11 -20.01 27.28
CA MET A 386 -0.63 -21.19 27.71
C MET A 386 0.33 -22.33 28.11
N LEU A 387 0.04 -23.01 29.23
CA LEU A 387 0.94 -24.04 29.76
C LEU A 387 0.96 -25.28 28.84
N PRO A 388 2.14 -25.91 28.65
CA PRO A 388 2.31 -27.02 27.72
C PRO A 388 1.56 -28.29 28.16
N TYR A 389 1.22 -28.45 29.43
CA TYR A 389 0.41 -29.58 29.91
C TYR A 389 -1.10 -29.29 29.96
N TRP A 390 -1.57 -28.19 29.37
CA TRP A 390 -3.01 -27.95 29.18
C TRP A 390 -3.44 -28.43 27.81
N ASN A 391 -4.22 -29.53 27.77
CA ASN A 391 -4.70 -30.11 26.51
C ASN A 391 -6.01 -29.44 26.05
N PRO A 392 -6.04 -28.77 24.88
CA PRO A 392 -7.27 -28.20 24.33
C PRO A 392 -8.22 -29.24 23.76
N TYR A 393 -7.82 -30.52 23.65
CA TYR A 393 -8.61 -31.60 23.05
C TYR A 393 -8.87 -32.75 24.03
N ARG A 394 -10.04 -33.36 23.91
CA ARG A 394 -10.37 -34.66 24.51
C ARG A 394 -9.79 -35.80 23.65
N GLU A 395 -9.84 -37.02 24.17
CA GLU A 395 -9.39 -38.23 23.45
C GLU A 395 -10.14 -38.48 22.13
N ASP A 396 -11.39 -38.00 22.03
CA ASP A 396 -12.21 -38.10 20.81
C ASP A 396 -11.96 -36.96 19.80
N GLY A 397 -11.08 -36.01 20.12
CA GLY A 397 -10.74 -34.85 19.30
C GLY A 397 -11.62 -33.62 19.49
N SER A 398 -12.66 -33.67 20.34
CA SER A 398 -13.49 -32.50 20.66
C SER A 398 -12.78 -31.53 21.63
N TYR A 399 -13.16 -30.25 21.66
CA TYR A 399 -12.50 -29.26 22.53
C TYR A 399 -12.86 -29.45 24.00
N THR A 400 -11.85 -29.53 24.87
CA THR A 400 -12.06 -29.50 26.33
C THR A 400 -12.80 -28.24 26.75
N SER A 401 -13.65 -28.36 27.77
CA SER A 401 -14.58 -27.31 28.21
C SER A 401 -14.50 -27.09 29.71
N VAL A 402 -14.72 -25.84 30.12
CA VAL A 402 -14.97 -25.51 31.53
C VAL A 402 -16.30 -26.10 32.00
N GLY A 403 -17.27 -26.22 31.09
CA GLY A 403 -18.65 -26.60 31.42
C GLY A 403 -18.84 -28.03 31.89
N ASP A 404 -17.99 -28.95 31.44
CA ASP A 404 -17.99 -30.35 31.84
C ASP A 404 -16.79 -30.73 32.71
N GLY A 405 -15.94 -29.76 33.06
CA GLY A 405 -14.74 -29.95 33.87
C GLY A 405 -13.58 -30.65 33.14
N SER A 406 -13.64 -30.82 31.82
CA SER A 406 -12.55 -31.43 31.05
C SER A 406 -11.38 -30.48 30.76
N TRP A 407 -11.59 -29.17 30.85
CA TRP A 407 -10.51 -28.17 30.74
C TRP A 407 -9.75 -28.02 32.07
N ASN A 408 -8.47 -28.41 32.05
CA ASN A 408 -7.58 -28.33 33.21
C ASN A 408 -6.79 -27.01 33.28
N GLY A 409 -7.01 -26.09 32.33
CA GLY A 409 -6.33 -24.81 32.29
C GLY A 409 -7.01 -23.69 33.08
N THR A 410 -6.33 -22.55 33.22
CA THR A 410 -6.96 -21.34 33.76
C THR A 410 -7.84 -20.67 32.71
N ASN A 411 -8.90 -19.96 33.11
CA ASN A 411 -9.88 -19.33 32.21
C ASN A 411 -10.58 -20.34 31.29
N GLN A 412 -10.75 -20.01 30.01
CA GLN A 412 -11.44 -20.83 29.02
C GLN A 412 -10.45 -21.36 27.98
N ASN A 413 -10.77 -22.52 27.40
CA ASN A 413 -10.07 -23.02 26.23
C ASN A 413 -10.26 -22.02 25.06
N PRO A 414 -9.19 -21.46 24.47
CA PRO A 414 -9.29 -20.44 23.43
C PRO A 414 -10.00 -20.96 22.17
N LEU A 415 -9.88 -22.25 21.85
CA LEU A 415 -10.56 -22.83 20.69
C LEU A 415 -12.07 -22.94 20.92
N GLU A 416 -12.48 -23.37 22.12
CA GLU A 416 -13.89 -23.38 22.52
C GLU A 416 -14.47 -21.95 22.57
N TRP A 417 -13.68 -20.98 23.04
CA TRP A 417 -14.08 -19.58 23.10
C TRP A 417 -14.41 -19.04 21.71
N LEU A 418 -13.53 -19.24 20.72
CA LEU A 418 -13.76 -18.77 19.35
C LEU A 418 -15.01 -19.38 18.72
N ASP A 419 -15.25 -20.68 18.91
CA ASP A 419 -16.42 -21.38 18.36
C ASP A 419 -17.74 -20.86 18.95
N ASN A 420 -17.71 -20.45 20.23
CA ASN A 420 -18.88 -19.93 20.92
C ASN A 420 -19.05 -18.41 20.83
N ASN A 421 -18.02 -17.69 20.37
CA ASN A 421 -18.00 -16.24 20.23
C ASN A 421 -17.68 -15.76 18.81
N PRO A 422 -18.34 -16.27 17.75
CA PRO A 422 -17.92 -15.95 16.39
C PRO A 422 -18.20 -14.48 16.04
N VAL A 423 -17.20 -13.84 15.44
CA VAL A 423 -17.30 -12.51 14.83
C VAL A 423 -17.22 -12.65 13.32
N LYS A 424 -18.17 -12.03 12.62
CA LYS A 424 -18.23 -12.03 11.14
C LYS A 424 -18.36 -10.61 10.65
N ARG A 425 -17.46 -10.20 9.76
CA ARG A 425 -17.54 -8.92 9.07
C ARG A 425 -17.77 -9.16 7.58
N ASN A 426 -18.68 -8.39 6.99
CA ASN A 426 -18.89 -8.35 5.55
C ASN A 426 -18.80 -6.90 5.09
N ARG A 427 -18.23 -6.70 3.90
CA ARG A 427 -18.10 -5.38 3.31
C ARG A 427 -18.50 -5.40 1.85
N MET A 428 -19.32 -4.44 1.45
CA MET A 428 -19.59 -4.16 0.04
C MET A 428 -18.91 -2.84 -0.30
N LYS A 429 -18.09 -2.82 -1.34
CA LYS A 429 -17.36 -1.63 -1.79
C LYS A 429 -17.73 -1.26 -3.22
N VAL A 430 -17.91 0.02 -3.45
CA VAL A 430 -18.08 0.63 -4.77
C VAL A 430 -17.06 1.75 -4.92
N LEU A 431 -16.20 1.64 -5.92
CA LEU A 431 -15.31 2.72 -6.35
C LEU A 431 -15.65 3.04 -7.81
N THR A 432 -16.05 4.27 -8.10
CA THR A 432 -16.38 4.67 -9.47
C THR A 432 -15.88 6.07 -9.78
N SER A 433 -15.40 6.24 -11.01
CA SER A 433 -15.04 7.54 -11.59
C SER A 433 -15.69 7.66 -12.96
N LEU A 434 -16.66 8.56 -13.08
CA LEU A 434 -17.28 8.95 -14.34
C LEU A 434 -16.62 10.22 -14.85
N PHE A 435 -16.25 10.26 -16.13
CA PHE A 435 -15.62 11.46 -16.69
C PHE A 435 -16.08 11.79 -18.10
N ALA A 436 -16.01 13.07 -18.43
CA ALA A 436 -16.15 13.58 -19.78
C ALA A 436 -15.04 14.58 -20.09
N GLU A 437 -14.43 14.46 -21.27
CA GLU A 437 -13.46 15.39 -21.84
C GLU A 437 -14.01 16.01 -23.12
N LEU A 438 -13.98 17.33 -23.20
CA LEU A 438 -14.35 18.11 -24.37
C LEU A 438 -13.11 18.82 -24.93
N ARG A 439 -12.93 18.75 -26.25
CA ARG A 439 -11.88 19.44 -27.00
C ARG A 439 -12.51 20.43 -27.98
N PRO A 440 -13.03 21.58 -27.49
CA PRO A 440 -13.79 22.52 -28.32
C PRO A 440 -12.93 23.24 -29.37
N ILE A 441 -11.66 23.49 -29.04
CA ILE A 441 -10.66 24.07 -29.92
C ILE A 441 -9.34 23.31 -29.74
N GLU A 442 -8.45 23.42 -30.72
CA GLU A 442 -7.12 22.81 -30.65
C GLU A 442 -6.36 23.30 -29.42
N GLY A 443 -5.69 22.37 -28.72
CA GLY A 443 -4.93 22.65 -27.51
C GLY A 443 -5.76 22.77 -26.22
N LEU A 444 -7.07 23.01 -26.28
CA LEU A 444 -7.95 23.14 -25.10
C LEU A 444 -8.63 21.80 -24.76
N VAL A 445 -8.48 21.35 -23.53
CA VAL A 445 -9.16 20.19 -22.96
C VAL A 445 -9.94 20.63 -21.72
N LEU A 446 -11.26 20.55 -21.79
CA LEU A 446 -12.14 20.70 -20.64
C LEU A 446 -12.48 19.31 -20.12
N ARG A 447 -12.30 19.05 -18.83
CA ARG A 447 -12.57 17.74 -18.23
C ARG A 447 -13.36 17.88 -16.94
N THR A 448 -14.46 17.13 -16.85
CA THR A 448 -15.24 16.95 -15.62
C THR A 448 -15.14 15.51 -15.17
N VAL A 449 -14.98 15.30 -13.85
CA VAL A 449 -14.91 13.98 -13.22
C VAL A 449 -15.83 13.97 -12.00
N GLY A 450 -16.74 13.00 -11.96
CA GLY A 450 -17.52 12.65 -10.76
C GLY A 450 -17.00 11.33 -10.21
N GLY A 451 -16.45 11.36 -9.00
CA GLY A 451 -15.92 10.21 -8.28
C GLY A 451 -16.77 9.84 -7.08
N LEU A 452 -17.02 8.55 -6.88
CA LEU A 452 -17.68 8.02 -5.69
C LEU A 452 -16.85 6.88 -5.13
N ASP A 453 -16.51 7.01 -3.86
CA ASP A 453 -15.96 5.96 -3.02
C ASP A 453 -16.99 5.66 -1.92
N ALA A 454 -17.58 4.47 -1.91
CA ALA A 454 -18.62 4.10 -0.96
C ALA A 454 -18.46 2.67 -0.44
N SER A 455 -18.72 2.46 0.86
CA SER A 455 -18.77 1.13 1.47
C SER A 455 -19.91 0.98 2.45
N ASP A 456 -20.47 -0.22 2.47
CA ASP A 456 -21.34 -0.72 3.54
C ASP A 456 -20.58 -1.80 4.32
N ASN A 457 -20.26 -1.52 5.57
CA ASN A 457 -19.64 -2.43 6.52
C ASN A 457 -20.71 -3.03 7.43
N ARG A 458 -20.66 -4.33 7.64
CA ARG A 458 -21.56 -5.05 8.55
C ARG A 458 -20.75 -5.95 9.46
N LEU A 459 -20.96 -5.83 10.76
CA LEU A 459 -20.40 -6.74 11.75
C LEU A 459 -21.54 -7.47 12.47
N THR A 460 -21.36 -8.76 12.67
CA THR A 460 -22.20 -9.56 13.58
C THR A 460 -21.27 -10.33 14.49
N ALA A 461 -21.38 -10.08 15.79
CA ALA A 461 -20.73 -10.87 16.83
C ALA A 461 -21.81 -11.52 17.68
N THR A 462 -21.62 -12.78 18.03
CA THR A 462 -22.58 -13.52 18.85
C THR A 462 -21.86 -14.29 19.94
N SER A 463 -22.52 -14.47 21.08
CA SER A 463 -22.05 -15.37 22.13
C SER A 463 -23.16 -16.38 22.46
N ASN A 464 -22.87 -17.67 22.33
CA ASN A 464 -23.87 -18.74 22.45
C ASN A 464 -24.42 -18.86 23.89
N PRO A 465 -25.73 -18.94 24.12
CA PRO A 465 -26.27 -19.16 25.47
C PRO A 465 -25.86 -20.49 26.10
N SER A 466 -25.64 -21.54 25.31
CA SER A 466 -25.17 -22.83 25.84
C SER A 466 -23.74 -22.78 26.37
N TYR A 467 -22.97 -21.76 25.99
CA TYR A 467 -21.62 -21.57 26.50
C TYR A 467 -21.69 -21.22 27.99
N VAL A 468 -21.09 -22.07 28.84
CA VAL A 468 -21.29 -22.02 30.30
C VAL A 468 -21.02 -20.64 30.92
N PRO A 469 -19.98 -19.88 30.52
CA PRO A 469 -19.76 -18.52 31.02
C PRO A 469 -20.93 -17.54 30.80
N ASN A 470 -21.84 -17.83 29.86
CA ASN A 470 -23.01 -17.00 29.58
C ASN A 470 -24.23 -17.33 30.44
N TYR A 471 -24.21 -18.41 31.23
CA TYR A 471 -25.32 -18.83 32.11
C TYR A 471 -26.68 -18.90 31.41
N GLY A 472 -26.74 -19.45 30.18
CA GLY A 472 -27.98 -19.55 29.40
C GLY A 472 -28.44 -18.22 28.77
N SER A 473 -27.65 -17.16 28.90
CA SER A 473 -27.95 -15.80 28.41
C SER A 473 -26.91 -15.35 27.39
N GLY A 474 -27.16 -15.69 26.14
CA GLY A 474 -26.30 -15.32 25.02
C GLY A 474 -26.37 -13.82 24.71
N THR A 475 -25.50 -13.40 23.79
CA THR A 475 -25.43 -12.03 23.28
C THR A 475 -25.42 -12.00 21.76
N VAL A 476 -25.99 -10.94 21.20
CA VAL A 476 -25.90 -10.64 19.76
C VAL A 476 -25.60 -9.16 19.62
N ALA A 477 -24.43 -8.87 19.04
CA ALA A 477 -24.02 -7.54 18.63
C ALA A 477 -24.10 -7.42 17.11
N LYS A 478 -24.71 -6.34 16.63
CA LYS A 478 -24.76 -5.98 15.21
C LYS A 478 -24.35 -4.54 15.02
N SER A 479 -23.46 -4.33 14.05
CA SER A 479 -23.08 -2.99 13.59
C SER A 479 -23.28 -2.88 12.08
N PHE A 480 -23.75 -1.72 11.65
CA PHE A 480 -23.80 -1.30 10.26
C PHE A 480 -23.20 0.08 10.15
N GLU A 481 -22.24 0.26 9.26
CA GLU A 481 -21.68 1.56 8.93
C GLU A 481 -21.69 1.74 7.41
N ARG A 482 -22.20 2.87 6.97
CA ARG A 482 -22.13 3.34 5.60
C ARG A 482 -21.19 4.52 5.53
N TYR A 483 -20.19 4.39 4.67
CA TYR A 483 -19.25 5.46 4.34
C TYR A 483 -19.45 5.87 2.88
N SER A 484 -19.39 7.17 2.61
CA SER A 484 -19.30 7.70 1.26
C SER A 484 -18.37 8.91 1.18
N ASN A 485 -17.60 8.97 0.09
CA ASN A 485 -16.76 10.08 -0.29
C ASN A 485 -17.04 10.44 -1.75
N LEU A 486 -17.80 11.50 -1.94
CA LEU A 486 -18.16 12.03 -3.25
C LEU A 486 -17.18 13.14 -3.62
N THR A 487 -16.56 13.01 -4.79
CA THR A 487 -15.63 14.00 -5.34
C THR A 487 -16.15 14.51 -6.67
N TRP A 488 -16.12 15.82 -6.87
CA TRP A 488 -16.41 16.44 -8.16
C TRP A 488 -15.30 17.39 -8.55
N THR A 489 -14.65 17.12 -9.68
CA THR A 489 -13.49 17.89 -10.16
C THR A 489 -13.72 18.36 -11.58
N ASN A 490 -13.58 19.67 -11.79
CA ASN A 490 -13.63 20.31 -13.10
C ASN A 490 -12.28 20.94 -13.42
N THR A 491 -11.78 20.72 -14.64
CA THR A 491 -10.49 21.25 -15.09
C THR A 491 -10.59 21.80 -16.51
N ALA A 492 -9.82 22.83 -16.80
CA ALA A 492 -9.60 23.39 -18.11
C ALA A 492 -8.09 23.49 -18.34
N ASN A 493 -7.59 22.73 -19.31
CA ASN A 493 -6.17 22.70 -19.67
C ASN A 493 -5.96 23.23 -21.08
N TYR A 494 -5.15 24.26 -21.25
CA TYR A 494 -4.82 24.82 -22.55
C TYR A 494 -3.31 24.70 -22.83
N THR A 495 -2.97 23.96 -23.88
CA THR A 495 -1.58 23.76 -24.31
C THR A 495 -1.38 24.36 -25.69
N PHE A 496 -0.30 25.12 -25.85
CA PHE A 496 0.07 25.74 -27.12
C PHE A 496 1.58 25.87 -27.26
N THR A 497 2.04 25.97 -28.51
CA THR A 497 3.46 26.07 -28.86
C THR A 497 3.72 27.38 -29.62
N ILE A 498 4.76 28.12 -29.24
CA ILE A 498 5.21 29.34 -29.92
C ILE A 498 6.54 29.06 -30.60
N LYS A 499 6.64 29.34 -31.91
CA LYS A 499 7.87 29.18 -32.71
C LYS A 499 8.51 27.79 -32.57
N ASP A 500 7.68 26.74 -32.48
CA ASP A 500 8.04 25.31 -32.35
C ASP A 500 8.86 24.90 -31.09
N ASP A 501 9.54 25.85 -30.44
CA ASP A 501 10.47 25.59 -29.35
C ASP A 501 9.93 25.95 -27.96
N HIS A 502 8.89 26.78 -27.88
CA HIS A 502 8.30 27.20 -26.60
C HIS A 502 6.96 26.51 -26.38
N ASN A 503 6.92 25.51 -25.51
CA ASN A 503 5.70 24.78 -25.16
C ASN A 503 5.17 25.30 -23.82
N ILE A 504 3.92 25.75 -23.81
CA ILE A 504 3.25 26.28 -22.61
C ILE A 504 1.99 25.46 -22.35
N SER A 505 1.78 25.08 -21.09
CA SER A 505 0.52 24.46 -20.63
C SER A 505 -0.03 25.21 -19.44
N LEU A 506 -1.31 25.59 -19.52
CA LEU A 506 -2.03 26.31 -18.48
C LEU A 506 -3.23 25.48 -18.03
N LEU A 507 -3.24 25.07 -16.76
CA LEU A 507 -4.31 24.34 -16.13
C LEU A 507 -5.02 25.23 -15.10
N LEU A 508 -6.35 25.24 -15.13
CA LEU A 508 -7.20 25.77 -14.07
C LEU A 508 -8.19 24.69 -13.63
N GLY A 509 -8.51 24.65 -12.35
CA GLY A 509 -9.48 23.68 -11.85
C GLY A 509 -10.13 24.04 -10.53
N GLN A 510 -11.20 23.31 -10.26
CA GLN A 510 -11.98 23.34 -9.03
C GLN A 510 -12.24 21.90 -8.60
N GLU A 511 -12.27 21.69 -7.28
CA GLU A 511 -12.59 20.39 -6.68
C GLU A 511 -13.48 20.58 -5.46
N ALA A 512 -14.52 19.75 -5.34
CA ALA A 512 -15.37 19.65 -4.17
C ALA A 512 -15.37 18.20 -3.68
N VAL A 513 -15.24 18.02 -2.37
CA VAL A 513 -15.27 16.71 -1.71
C VAL A 513 -16.27 16.76 -0.59
N ILE A 514 -17.15 15.75 -0.52
CA ILE A 514 -18.10 15.54 0.57
C ILE A 514 -17.85 14.14 1.11
N ASN A 515 -17.47 14.07 2.37
CA ASN A 515 -17.27 12.83 3.09
C ASN A 515 -18.36 12.68 4.15
N GLN A 516 -19.02 11.54 4.18
CA GLN A 516 -20.09 11.21 5.11
C GLN A 516 -19.91 9.79 5.63
N SER A 517 -20.03 9.60 6.94
CA SER A 517 -20.20 8.28 7.57
C SER A 517 -21.44 8.31 8.45
N GLU A 518 -22.27 7.28 8.32
CA GLU A 518 -23.43 7.05 9.17
C GLU A 518 -23.53 5.58 9.56
N GLY A 519 -24.02 5.28 10.76
CA GLY A 519 -24.13 3.90 11.20
C GLY A 519 -24.77 3.74 12.55
N PHE A 520 -24.91 2.50 12.95
CA PHE A 520 -25.37 2.14 14.29
C PHE A 520 -24.67 0.88 14.78
N ASN A 521 -24.58 0.76 16.10
CA ASN A 521 -24.16 -0.44 16.80
C ASN A 521 -25.20 -0.77 17.88
N VAL A 522 -25.60 -2.03 17.94
CA VAL A 522 -26.57 -2.52 18.92
C VAL A 522 -26.08 -3.84 19.47
N THR A 523 -25.97 -3.92 20.80
CA THR A 523 -25.71 -5.16 21.52
C THR A 523 -26.91 -5.54 22.35
N THR A 524 -27.41 -6.74 22.12
CA THR A 524 -28.55 -7.33 22.84
C THR A 524 -28.10 -8.52 23.67
N ARG A 525 -28.85 -8.81 24.74
CA ARG A 525 -28.60 -9.92 25.66
C ARG A 525 -29.90 -10.65 25.99
N GLY A 526 -29.77 -11.93 26.36
CA GLY A 526 -30.88 -12.75 26.81
C GLY A 526 -31.39 -13.75 25.78
N GLN A 527 -30.66 -13.93 24.67
CA GLN A 527 -30.88 -15.05 23.77
C GLN A 527 -30.73 -16.35 24.55
N SER A 528 -31.67 -17.28 24.42
CA SER A 528 -31.72 -18.53 25.21
C SER A 528 -31.53 -19.80 24.38
N ASN A 529 -31.26 -19.67 23.08
CA ASN A 529 -31.08 -20.80 22.16
C ASN A 529 -30.03 -20.46 21.09
N ASP A 530 -29.00 -21.30 20.95
CA ASP A 530 -27.87 -21.11 20.02
C ASP A 530 -28.29 -21.04 18.55
N LYS A 531 -29.45 -21.60 18.19
CA LYS A 531 -29.98 -21.55 16.81
C LYS A 531 -30.82 -20.29 16.55
N LEU A 532 -31.16 -19.54 17.60
CA LEU A 532 -32.02 -18.35 17.55
C LEU A 532 -31.23 -17.12 18.01
N LEU A 533 -30.06 -16.90 17.43
CA LEU A 533 -29.20 -15.75 17.71
C LEU A 533 -29.56 -14.56 16.81
N THR A 534 -30.65 -13.89 17.16
CA THR A 534 -31.06 -12.64 16.51
C THR A 534 -31.28 -11.56 17.56
N MET A 535 -31.33 -10.30 17.14
CA MET A 535 -31.69 -9.22 18.08
C MET A 535 -33.14 -9.35 18.59
N ALA A 536 -34.04 -9.93 17.80
CA ALA A 536 -35.45 -10.07 18.14
C ALA A 536 -35.73 -11.13 19.22
N THR A 537 -34.77 -12.00 19.50
CA THR A 537 -34.87 -13.08 20.50
C THR A 537 -34.23 -12.71 21.83
N ALA A 538 -33.76 -11.47 21.96
CA ALA A 538 -33.22 -10.91 23.18
C ALA A 538 -34.32 -10.58 24.20
N THR A 539 -33.94 -10.52 25.48
CA THR A 539 -34.81 -9.96 26.54
C THR A 539 -34.55 -8.48 26.76
N SER A 540 -33.37 -7.98 26.39
CA SER A 540 -32.98 -6.57 26.55
C SER A 540 -31.89 -6.15 25.56
N ALA A 541 -31.84 -4.85 25.27
CA ALA A 541 -30.68 -4.21 24.65
C ALA A 541 -29.75 -3.68 25.76
N THR A 542 -28.47 -4.02 25.68
CA THR A 542 -27.43 -3.62 26.65
C THR A 542 -26.60 -2.42 26.18
N SER A 543 -26.55 -2.19 24.87
CA SER A 543 -25.88 -1.06 24.23
C SER A 543 -26.63 -0.70 22.96
N TRP A 544 -26.80 0.59 22.70
CA TRP A 544 -27.25 1.13 21.43
C TRP A 544 -26.60 2.50 21.22
N ASP A 545 -25.97 2.68 20.08
CA ASP A 545 -25.31 3.91 19.70
C ASP A 545 -25.38 4.07 18.18
N ASP A 546 -25.33 5.32 17.73
CA ASP A 546 -25.25 5.70 16.34
C ASP A 546 -24.09 6.66 16.09
N ILE A 547 -23.59 6.63 14.86
CA ILE A 547 -22.49 7.48 14.41
C ILE A 547 -23.00 8.27 13.23
N VAL A 548 -22.81 9.59 13.26
CA VAL A 548 -23.04 10.47 12.12
C VAL A 548 -21.88 11.46 12.06
N SER A 549 -21.23 11.53 10.90
CA SER A 549 -20.05 12.35 10.70
C SER A 549 -19.98 12.86 9.27
N GLU A 550 -19.71 14.15 9.10
CA GLU A 550 -19.57 14.80 7.79
C GLU A 550 -18.37 15.75 7.78
N ALA A 551 -17.61 15.73 6.68
CA ALA A 551 -16.60 16.72 6.38
C ALA A 551 -16.66 17.13 4.90
N THR A 552 -16.44 18.41 4.62
CA THR A 552 -16.45 18.95 3.27
C THR A 552 -15.19 19.73 2.95
N TYR A 553 -14.78 19.66 1.69
CA TYR A 553 -13.67 20.43 1.14
C TYR A 553 -14.09 21.12 -0.15
N LEU A 554 -13.61 22.35 -0.34
CA LEU A 554 -13.75 23.08 -1.59
C LEU A 554 -12.41 23.71 -1.94
N SER A 555 -11.95 23.50 -3.17
CA SER A 555 -10.62 23.90 -3.59
C SER A 555 -10.63 24.52 -4.98
N PHE A 556 -9.75 25.50 -5.19
CA PHE A 556 -9.48 26.11 -6.49
C PHE A 556 -7.98 26.08 -6.74
N PHE A 557 -7.57 25.72 -7.95
CA PHE A 557 -6.16 25.55 -8.26
C PHE A 557 -5.82 25.93 -9.69
N GLY A 558 -4.56 26.27 -9.90
CA GLY A 558 -3.99 26.54 -11.21
C GLY A 558 -2.54 26.08 -11.31
N ARG A 559 -2.12 25.71 -12.51
CA ARG A 559 -0.75 25.33 -12.82
C ARG A 559 -0.34 25.91 -14.17
N ALA A 560 0.87 26.46 -14.23
CA ALA A 560 1.51 26.91 -15.46
C ALA A 560 2.79 26.11 -15.65
N GLU A 561 3.01 25.63 -16.87
CA GLU A 561 4.17 24.83 -17.24
C GLU A 561 4.80 25.41 -18.50
N TYR A 562 6.12 25.42 -18.52
CA TYR A 562 6.90 25.94 -19.60
C TYR A 562 8.04 24.99 -19.94
N ASN A 563 8.20 24.70 -21.23
CA ASN A 563 9.31 23.95 -21.77
C ASN A 563 9.92 24.75 -22.93
N TYR A 564 11.23 25.01 -22.85
CA TYR A 564 12.00 25.60 -23.94
C TYR A 564 12.96 24.57 -24.56
N SER A 565 12.75 24.29 -25.85
CA SER A 565 13.56 23.42 -26.71
C SER A 565 13.88 22.04 -26.11
N ASN A 566 13.02 21.52 -25.22
CA ASN A 566 13.25 20.28 -24.45
C ASN A 566 14.52 20.29 -23.58
N LYS A 567 15.07 21.48 -23.29
CA LYS A 567 16.25 21.69 -22.46
C LYS A 567 15.88 22.21 -21.09
N TYR A 568 14.99 23.20 -21.02
CA TYR A 568 14.63 23.86 -19.78
C TYR A 568 13.14 23.72 -19.52
N TYR A 569 12.82 23.21 -18.35
CA TYR A 569 11.46 23.00 -17.88
C TYR A 569 11.26 23.80 -16.61
N ALA A 570 10.13 24.49 -16.52
CA ALA A 570 9.71 25.19 -15.32
C ALA A 570 8.22 24.93 -15.10
N ASP A 571 7.82 24.78 -13.85
CA ASP A 571 6.43 24.78 -13.47
C ASP A 571 6.16 25.64 -12.24
N PHE A 572 4.95 26.17 -12.21
CA PHE A 572 4.41 26.96 -11.11
C PHE A 572 2.99 26.50 -10.84
N SER A 573 2.64 26.34 -9.57
CA SER A 573 1.28 26.02 -9.16
C SER A 573 0.84 26.89 -8.00
N VAL A 574 -0.45 27.20 -7.96
CA VAL A 574 -1.10 27.83 -6.82
C VAL A 574 -2.43 27.14 -6.55
N ARG A 575 -2.77 26.97 -5.27
CA ARG A 575 -4.00 26.32 -4.83
C ARG A 575 -4.54 27.01 -3.59
N ARG A 576 -5.86 27.09 -3.47
CA ARG A 576 -6.58 27.64 -2.33
C ARG A 576 -7.62 26.63 -1.87
N ASP A 577 -7.45 26.13 -0.65
CA ASP A 577 -8.24 25.03 -0.09
C ASP A 577 -9.06 25.49 1.10
N GLY A 578 -10.33 25.10 1.14
CA GLY A 578 -11.26 25.29 2.24
C GLY A 578 -11.67 23.94 2.84
N SER A 579 -11.70 23.82 4.16
CA SER A 579 -12.16 22.60 4.86
C SER A 579 -13.14 22.93 5.98
N SER A 580 -14.23 22.18 6.10
CA SER A 580 -15.21 22.36 7.20
C SER A 580 -14.67 22.03 8.59
N LYS A 581 -13.50 21.41 8.69
CA LYS A 581 -12.89 21.01 9.97
C LYS A 581 -12.35 22.18 10.79
N PHE A 582 -12.15 23.33 10.17
CA PHE A 582 -11.59 24.53 10.78
C PHE A 582 -12.64 25.61 11.02
N GLY A 583 -12.34 26.48 11.99
CA GLY A 583 -13.16 27.64 12.32
C GLY A 583 -13.38 28.56 11.12
N LYS A 584 -14.46 29.35 11.17
CA LYS A 584 -14.91 30.20 10.05
C LYS A 584 -13.81 31.10 9.47
N ASP A 585 -12.93 31.63 10.31
CA ASP A 585 -11.90 32.60 9.95
C ASP A 585 -10.60 31.93 9.47
N ALA A 586 -10.40 30.66 9.83
CA ALA A 586 -9.23 29.84 9.49
C ALA A 586 -9.49 28.80 8.39
N ARG A 587 -10.71 28.80 7.83
CA ARG A 587 -11.20 27.75 6.91
C ARG A 587 -10.37 27.60 5.64
N TRP A 588 -9.87 28.72 5.11
CA TRP A 588 -9.15 28.80 3.84
C TRP A 588 -7.65 28.94 4.02
N ALA A 589 -6.87 28.15 3.29
CA ALA A 589 -5.41 28.28 3.19
C ALA A 589 -4.95 28.33 1.73
N ASN A 590 -3.80 28.98 1.50
CA ASN A 590 -3.19 29.08 0.17
C ASN A 590 -1.87 28.30 0.16
N PHE A 591 -1.63 27.58 -0.93
CA PHE A 591 -0.45 26.75 -1.15
C PHE A 591 0.12 27.02 -2.53
N TRP A 592 1.44 26.97 -2.67
CA TRP A 592 2.11 27.20 -3.94
C TRP A 592 3.30 26.26 -4.12
N SER A 593 3.74 26.07 -5.37
CA SER A 593 4.99 25.38 -5.66
C SER A 593 5.65 25.92 -6.92
N VAL A 594 6.97 25.81 -6.98
CA VAL A 594 7.82 26.11 -8.12
C VAL A 594 8.76 24.93 -8.34
N GLY A 595 8.82 24.43 -9.55
CA GLY A 595 9.77 23.41 -9.98
C GLY A 595 10.55 23.86 -11.21
N ALA A 596 11.79 23.41 -11.31
CA ALA A 596 12.64 23.61 -12.48
C ALA A 596 13.40 22.31 -12.78
N MET A 597 13.55 22.00 -14.05
CA MET A 597 14.38 20.89 -14.51
C MET A 597 15.19 21.29 -15.75
N TRP A 598 16.48 21.04 -15.68
CA TRP A 598 17.42 21.25 -16.77
C TRP A 598 17.84 19.88 -17.30
N ASN A 599 17.53 19.63 -18.57
CA ASN A 599 17.96 18.46 -19.30
C ASN A 599 19.31 18.77 -19.98
N LEU A 600 20.39 18.60 -19.23
CA LEU A 600 21.75 18.89 -19.69
C LEU A 600 22.14 17.99 -20.87
N LYS A 601 21.64 16.76 -20.93
CA LYS A 601 21.96 15.85 -22.04
C LYS A 601 21.47 16.39 -23.40
N SER A 602 20.42 17.21 -23.40
CA SER A 602 19.93 17.85 -24.62
C SER A 602 20.74 19.09 -25.04
N GLU A 603 21.75 19.50 -24.28
CA GLU A 603 22.61 20.62 -24.66
C GLU A 603 23.57 20.27 -25.80
N ASP A 604 23.89 21.26 -26.63
CA ASP A 604 24.72 21.05 -27.82
C ASP A 604 26.14 20.57 -27.50
N PHE A 605 26.64 20.84 -26.29
CA PHE A 605 27.95 20.40 -25.82
C PHE A 605 27.95 19.00 -25.16
N LEU A 606 26.78 18.40 -24.91
CA LEU A 606 26.66 17.05 -24.30
C LEU A 606 25.88 16.05 -25.16
N LYS A 607 25.06 16.51 -26.12
CA LYS A 607 24.18 15.66 -26.92
C LYS A 607 24.92 14.55 -27.67
N ASP A 608 26.12 14.83 -28.15
CA ASP A 608 26.93 13.90 -28.96
C ASP A 608 27.77 12.92 -28.11
N ILE A 609 27.64 12.95 -26.77
CA ILE A 609 28.36 12.03 -25.87
C ILE A 609 27.57 10.74 -25.68
N ASP A 610 27.91 9.68 -26.42
CA ASP A 610 27.12 8.43 -26.45
C ASP A 610 27.07 7.65 -25.12
N TRP A 611 28.14 7.68 -24.33
CA TRP A 611 28.18 6.94 -23.06
C TRP A 611 27.28 7.56 -21.98
N LEU A 612 26.92 8.83 -22.12
CA LEU A 612 25.99 9.55 -21.24
C LEU A 612 24.63 9.61 -21.94
N THR A 613 23.69 8.79 -21.53
CA THR A 613 22.37 8.70 -22.16
C THR A 613 21.32 9.61 -21.54
N ASN A 614 21.52 10.02 -20.28
CA ASN A 614 20.66 10.98 -19.59
C ASN A 614 21.47 11.80 -18.57
N LEU A 615 21.16 13.09 -18.47
CA LEU A 615 21.66 13.95 -17.39
C LEU A 615 20.64 15.06 -17.15
N GLN A 616 19.96 15.00 -16.00
CA GLN A 616 18.96 15.97 -15.61
C GLN A 616 19.23 16.50 -14.22
N LEU A 617 19.13 17.81 -14.05
CA LEU A 617 19.11 18.48 -12.74
C LEU A 617 17.69 18.94 -12.46
N ILE A 618 17.21 18.67 -11.25
CA ILE A 618 15.85 19.02 -10.81
C ILE A 618 15.95 19.80 -9.51
N ALA A 619 15.19 20.88 -9.40
CA ALA A 619 15.03 21.61 -8.16
C ALA A 619 13.56 22.01 -7.99
N SER A 620 13.01 21.81 -6.79
CA SER A 620 11.65 22.23 -6.48
C SER A 620 11.51 22.75 -5.06
N ILE A 621 10.58 23.68 -4.87
CA ILE A 621 10.23 24.25 -3.57
C ILE A 621 8.73 24.55 -3.54
N GLY A 622 8.08 24.29 -2.42
CA GLY A 622 6.69 24.68 -2.27
C GLY A 622 6.12 24.34 -0.91
N THR A 623 4.89 24.78 -0.71
CA THR A 623 4.13 24.59 0.52
C THR A 623 2.96 23.65 0.30
N SER A 624 2.65 22.83 1.28
CA SER A 624 1.42 22.04 1.37
C SER A 624 0.83 22.15 2.78
N GLY A 625 -0.36 21.63 2.98
CA GLY A 625 -1.04 21.62 4.28
C GLY A 625 -1.47 20.23 4.69
N ASN A 626 -1.85 20.08 5.96
CA ASN A 626 -2.49 18.88 6.52
C ASN A 626 -3.74 19.28 7.31
N SER A 627 -4.81 18.50 7.17
CA SER A 627 -6.11 18.69 7.87
C SER A 627 -6.66 17.40 8.47
N SER A 628 -5.78 16.44 8.75
CA SER A 628 -6.15 15.11 9.20
C SER A 628 -6.43 15.09 10.72
N ILE A 629 -7.45 15.83 11.13
CA ILE A 629 -8.00 15.94 12.49
C ILE A 629 -9.48 15.53 12.53
N PRO A 630 -10.07 15.26 13.70
CA PRO A 630 -11.50 15.00 13.82
C PRO A 630 -12.38 16.18 13.32
N ASN A 631 -13.60 15.87 12.90
CA ASN A 631 -14.38 16.76 12.04
C ASN A 631 -14.94 18.03 12.74
N TYR A 632 -15.10 18.00 14.06
CA TYR A 632 -15.82 19.04 14.81
C TYR A 632 -15.01 19.69 15.92
N ASP A 633 -13.70 19.42 16.03
CA ASP A 633 -12.87 19.84 17.18
C ASP A 633 -12.69 21.35 17.33
N HIS A 634 -12.94 22.14 16.28
CA HIS A 634 -12.97 23.59 16.39
C HIS A 634 -14.22 24.11 17.13
N THR A 635 -15.32 23.34 17.16
CA THR A 635 -16.61 23.75 17.74
C THR A 635 -16.69 23.39 19.23
N ALA A 636 -17.28 24.27 20.04
CA ALA A 636 -17.66 23.95 21.41
C ALA A 636 -18.94 23.10 21.42
N LEU A 637 -18.87 21.88 21.96
CA LEU A 637 -19.94 20.89 21.87
C LEU A 637 -20.43 20.47 23.24
N PHE A 638 -21.73 20.16 23.33
CA PHE A 638 -22.34 19.41 24.42
C PHE A 638 -22.73 18.03 23.91
N ALA A 639 -22.51 16.98 24.70
CA ALA A 639 -23.00 15.64 24.43
C ALA A 639 -24.23 15.37 25.30
N ALA A 640 -25.29 14.88 24.66
CA ALA A 640 -26.40 14.22 25.34
C ALA A 640 -26.18 12.71 25.27
N GLY A 641 -26.70 11.95 26.24
CA GLY A 641 -26.59 10.49 26.20
C GLY A 641 -26.34 9.85 27.56
N PRO A 642 -25.36 10.32 28.37
CA PRO A 642 -25.13 9.78 29.69
C PRO A 642 -26.43 9.77 30.51
N GLN A 643 -26.85 8.59 30.95
CA GLN A 643 -28.08 8.42 31.70
C GLN A 643 -27.79 8.46 33.20
N TYR A 644 -28.57 9.25 33.94
CA TYR A 644 -28.57 9.23 35.39
C TYR A 644 -29.99 8.91 35.87
N SER A 645 -30.15 7.80 36.60
CA SER A 645 -31.45 7.30 37.06
C SER A 645 -32.49 7.17 35.94
N GLY A 646 -32.09 6.67 34.77
CA GLY A 646 -32.98 6.46 33.62
C GLY A 646 -33.40 7.74 32.89
N LYS A 647 -32.79 8.88 33.18
CA LYS A 647 -32.98 10.14 32.45
C LYS A 647 -31.70 10.49 31.69
N THR A 648 -31.85 10.87 30.43
CA THR A 648 -30.74 11.38 29.62
C THR A 648 -30.28 12.74 30.14
N GLY A 649 -29.00 12.85 30.48
CA GLY A 649 -28.33 14.09 30.82
C GLY A 649 -27.65 14.73 29.61
N ILE A 650 -27.25 15.99 29.78
CA ILE A 650 -26.41 16.75 28.84
C ILE A 650 -25.20 17.24 29.60
N ALA A 651 -24.01 17.07 29.04
CA ALA A 651 -22.75 17.54 29.62
C ALA A 651 -21.86 18.18 28.53
N PRO A 652 -20.98 19.14 28.89
CA PRO A 652 -19.96 19.61 27.97
C PRO A 652 -19.12 18.43 27.43
N TYR A 653 -18.89 18.42 26.11
CA TYR A 653 -18.13 17.37 25.43
C TYR A 653 -16.78 17.88 24.92
N SER A 654 -16.79 19.03 24.24
CA SER A 654 -15.57 19.66 23.74
C SER A 654 -15.61 21.17 24.01
N ARG A 655 -14.44 21.74 24.30
CA ARG A 655 -14.28 23.20 24.48
C ARG A 655 -14.26 23.96 23.15
N GLY A 656 -13.95 23.29 22.04
CA GLY A 656 -13.69 23.93 20.77
C GLY A 656 -12.41 24.78 20.74
N ASN A 657 -12.00 25.13 19.53
CA ASN A 657 -10.93 26.08 19.22
C ASN A 657 -11.19 26.71 17.84
N GLU A 658 -11.91 27.84 17.80
CA GLU A 658 -12.22 28.53 16.53
C GLU A 658 -10.98 29.06 15.78
N ASN A 659 -9.83 29.15 16.47
CA ASN A 659 -8.56 29.57 15.86
C ASN A 659 -7.82 28.40 15.20
N LEU A 660 -8.32 27.17 15.33
CA LEU A 660 -7.71 25.99 14.73
C LEU A 660 -7.62 26.15 13.21
N THR A 661 -6.43 25.94 12.67
CA THR A 661 -6.05 26.14 11.27
C THR A 661 -5.21 24.98 10.75
N TRP A 662 -4.76 25.09 9.50
CA TRP A 662 -3.99 24.06 8.81
C TRP A 662 -2.58 23.93 9.39
N GLU A 663 -2.12 22.69 9.55
CA GLU A 663 -0.69 22.39 9.69
C GLU A 663 0.01 22.66 8.35
N LYS A 664 1.14 23.36 8.37
CA LYS A 664 1.82 23.84 7.15
C LYS A 664 3.16 23.14 6.96
N LEU A 665 3.41 22.69 5.75
CA LEU A 665 4.64 22.02 5.38
C LEU A 665 5.33 22.78 4.26
N MET A 666 6.63 23.01 4.38
CA MET A 666 7.48 23.57 3.34
C MET A 666 8.53 22.54 2.93
N THR A 667 8.50 22.12 1.66
CA THR A 667 9.39 21.11 1.11
C THR A 667 10.31 21.73 0.07
N THR A 668 11.61 21.46 0.17
CA THR A 668 12.62 21.76 -0.85
C THR A 668 13.26 20.46 -1.31
N ASN A 669 13.50 20.32 -2.61
CA ASN A 669 14.08 19.14 -3.24
C ASN A 669 15.14 19.53 -4.27
N ILE A 670 16.26 18.81 -4.28
CA ILE A 670 17.29 18.90 -5.33
C ILE A 670 17.59 17.47 -5.77
N GLY A 671 17.51 17.20 -7.08
CA GLY A 671 17.71 15.88 -7.64
C GLY A 671 18.62 15.88 -8.84
N VAL A 672 19.37 14.79 -9.01
CA VAL A 672 20.19 14.51 -10.19
C VAL A 672 19.80 13.15 -10.74
N LYS A 673 19.49 13.09 -12.04
CA LYS A 673 19.22 11.84 -12.76
C LYS A 673 20.31 11.63 -13.81
N ILE A 674 20.94 10.47 -13.80
CA ILE A 674 22.08 10.13 -14.64
C ILE A 674 21.79 8.79 -15.33
N GLY A 675 21.95 8.75 -16.65
CA GLY A 675 21.87 7.53 -17.46
C GLY A 675 23.20 7.28 -18.15
N LEU A 676 23.72 6.07 -18.07
CA LEU A 676 25.02 5.68 -18.61
C LEU A 676 24.89 4.40 -19.46
N PHE A 677 25.53 4.41 -20.64
CA PHE A 677 25.64 3.29 -21.57
C PHE A 677 24.32 2.62 -21.97
N ASP A 678 23.19 3.33 -21.81
CA ASP A 678 21.84 2.80 -21.98
C ASP A 678 21.53 1.56 -21.11
N ARG A 679 22.27 1.41 -20.00
CA ARG A 679 22.20 0.23 -19.13
C ARG A 679 22.13 0.55 -17.65
N LEU A 680 22.67 1.71 -17.23
CA LEU A 680 22.74 2.10 -15.84
C LEU A 680 21.99 3.42 -15.65
N ASN A 681 20.98 3.42 -14.80
CA ASN A 681 20.27 4.60 -14.34
C ASN A 681 20.58 4.82 -12.86
N LEU A 682 20.97 6.05 -12.51
CA LEU A 682 21.25 6.49 -11.15
C LEU A 682 20.44 7.75 -10.88
N ASN A 683 19.63 7.74 -9.83
CA ASN A 683 18.92 8.91 -9.33
C ASN A 683 19.37 9.19 -7.90
N ILE A 684 19.70 10.44 -7.62
CA ILE A 684 20.08 10.91 -6.29
C ILE A 684 19.23 12.13 -5.98
N GLU A 685 18.57 12.13 -4.83
CA GLU A 685 17.75 13.27 -4.39
C GLU A 685 18.06 13.67 -2.95
N PHE A 686 18.06 14.97 -2.70
CA PHE A 686 18.19 15.58 -1.39
C PHE A 686 16.94 16.38 -1.10
N TYR A 687 16.39 16.23 0.11
CA TYR A 687 15.20 16.95 0.52
C TYR A 687 15.32 17.56 1.90
N ASN A 688 14.58 18.64 2.09
CA ASN A 688 14.37 19.29 3.39
C ASN A 688 12.88 19.64 3.51
N LYS A 689 12.22 19.07 4.50
CA LYS A 689 10.80 19.22 4.75
C LYS A 689 10.59 19.74 6.17
N LYS A 690 10.04 20.94 6.30
CA LYS A 690 9.77 21.59 7.59
C LYS A 690 8.27 21.68 7.81
N THR A 691 7.79 21.13 8.91
CA THR A 691 6.41 21.29 9.39
C THR A 691 6.36 22.36 10.46
N THR A 692 5.39 23.26 10.38
CA THR A 692 5.10 24.33 11.34
C THR A 692 3.60 24.41 11.59
N ASP A 693 3.19 25.06 12.67
CA ASP A 693 1.79 25.13 13.10
C ASP A 693 1.17 23.72 13.22
N MET A 694 1.96 22.76 13.74
CA MET A 694 1.56 21.34 13.80
C MET A 694 0.22 21.19 14.51
N LEU A 695 -0.63 20.33 13.96
CA LEU A 695 -1.90 20.01 14.60
C LEU A 695 -1.61 18.98 15.70
N MET A 696 -1.60 19.46 16.95
CA MET A 696 -1.26 18.67 18.12
C MET A 696 -2.43 18.57 19.10
N GLU A 697 -2.60 17.39 19.68
CA GLU A 697 -3.47 17.18 20.82
C GLU A 697 -2.65 17.46 22.09
N VAL A 698 -2.91 18.61 22.71
CA VAL A 698 -2.14 19.07 23.88
C VAL A 698 -2.92 18.79 25.17
N PRO A 699 -2.26 18.27 26.22
CA PRO A 699 -2.92 18.05 27.50
C PRO A 699 -3.31 19.39 28.14
N VAL A 700 -4.46 19.40 28.82
CA VAL A 700 -4.92 20.55 29.62
C VAL A 700 -5.11 20.12 31.07
N THR A 701 -5.12 21.09 31.98
CA THR A 701 -5.27 20.80 33.42
C THR A 701 -6.64 20.17 33.71
N PHE A 702 -6.65 19.04 34.40
CA PHE A 702 -7.87 18.28 34.76
C PHE A 702 -8.94 19.10 35.49
N GLY A 703 -8.55 20.16 36.22
CA GLY A 703 -9.49 21.06 36.92
C GLY A 703 -10.51 21.74 35.99
N ASN A 704 -10.28 21.73 34.68
CA ASN A 704 -11.20 22.30 33.68
C ASN A 704 -12.26 21.29 33.19
N GLY A 705 -12.22 20.02 33.61
CA GLY A 705 -13.16 18.98 33.18
C GLY A 705 -12.87 18.37 31.79
N PHE A 706 -11.72 18.69 31.21
CA PHE A 706 -11.24 18.13 29.93
C PHE A 706 -9.79 17.67 30.11
N ASN A 707 -9.35 16.72 29.29
CA ASN A 707 -8.01 16.13 29.39
C ASN A 707 -7.05 16.68 28.31
N THR A 708 -7.58 17.02 27.14
CA THR A 708 -6.81 17.49 25.99
C THR A 708 -7.56 18.57 25.20
N LYS A 709 -6.86 19.27 24.30
CA LYS A 709 -7.44 20.12 23.24
C LYS A 709 -6.57 20.05 21.99
N TRP A 710 -7.15 20.30 20.82
CA TRP A 710 -6.39 20.52 19.59
C TRP A 710 -5.90 21.96 19.48
N ASP A 711 -4.64 22.12 19.12
CA ASP A 711 -4.02 23.42 18.86
C ASP A 711 -3.01 23.35 17.70
N ASN A 712 -2.72 24.51 17.09
CA ASN A 712 -1.67 24.64 16.08
C ASN A 712 -0.37 25.07 16.75
N ILE A 713 0.45 24.11 17.15
CA ILE A 713 1.67 24.40 17.90
C ILE A 713 2.73 23.33 17.68
N GLY A 714 3.99 23.73 17.77
CA GLY A 714 5.13 22.86 17.53
C GLY A 714 5.58 22.87 16.07
N ALA A 715 6.82 22.44 15.90
CA ALA A 715 7.44 22.34 14.58
C ALA A 715 8.43 21.17 14.54
N MET A 716 8.61 20.60 13.34
CA MET A 716 9.43 19.43 13.09
C MET A 716 10.14 19.56 11.74
N ILE A 717 11.27 18.89 11.59
CA ILE A 717 12.00 18.85 10.33
C ILE A 717 12.41 17.42 9.95
N ASN A 718 12.29 17.10 8.67
CA ASN A 718 12.77 15.88 8.04
C ASN A 718 13.75 16.25 6.93
N ARG A 719 14.97 15.72 7.00
CA ARG A 719 16.03 15.96 6.02
C ARG A 719 16.65 14.65 5.61
N GLY A 720 16.84 14.45 4.32
CA GLY A 720 17.31 13.16 3.86
C GLY A 720 17.89 13.15 2.47
N VAL A 721 18.43 11.97 2.15
CA VAL A 721 18.97 11.64 0.84
C VAL A 721 18.37 10.32 0.37
N GLU A 722 18.04 10.25 -0.90
CA GLU A 722 17.49 9.09 -1.58
C GLU A 722 18.40 8.70 -2.75
N PHE A 723 18.65 7.41 -2.88
CA PHE A 723 19.43 6.81 -3.95
C PHE A 723 18.61 5.72 -4.62
N ASP A 724 18.49 5.76 -5.95
CA ASP A 724 17.91 4.69 -6.76
C ASP A 724 18.87 4.33 -7.89
N VAL A 725 19.12 3.03 -8.05
CA VAL A 725 20.00 2.46 -9.07
C VAL A 725 19.25 1.35 -9.80
N ASP A 726 19.31 1.35 -11.13
CA ASP A 726 18.79 0.28 -11.98
C ASP A 726 19.81 -0.01 -13.08
N ALA A 727 20.25 -1.26 -13.19
CA ALA A 727 21.39 -1.64 -14.01
C ALA A 727 21.17 -2.97 -14.75
N ASP A 728 21.19 -2.93 -16.07
CA ASP A 728 21.33 -4.12 -16.92
C ASP A 728 22.80 -4.54 -16.98
N ILE A 729 23.24 -5.35 -16.02
CA ILE A 729 24.61 -5.84 -15.91
C ILE A 729 25.01 -6.62 -17.17
N ILE A 730 24.11 -7.49 -17.64
CA ILE A 730 24.26 -8.22 -18.90
C ILE A 730 22.99 -8.04 -19.71
N ARG A 731 23.12 -7.56 -20.95
CA ARG A 731 22.02 -7.48 -21.91
C ARG A 731 22.48 -8.07 -23.24
N THR A 732 21.94 -9.23 -23.58
CA THR A 732 22.14 -9.93 -24.85
C THR A 732 20.78 -10.30 -25.43
N LYS A 733 20.75 -10.83 -26.66
CA LYS A 733 19.50 -11.25 -27.33
C LYS A 733 18.72 -12.29 -26.53
N ASP A 734 19.41 -13.28 -25.97
CA ASP A 734 18.79 -14.43 -25.32
C ASP A 734 18.81 -14.36 -23.78
N PHE A 735 19.70 -13.52 -23.22
CA PHE A 735 19.95 -13.44 -21.78
C PHE A 735 20.04 -12.00 -21.30
N THR A 736 19.26 -11.67 -20.26
CA THR A 736 19.33 -10.40 -19.55
C THR A 736 19.49 -10.65 -18.06
N TRP A 737 20.43 -9.95 -17.44
CA TRP A 737 20.58 -9.85 -15.99
C TRP A 737 20.48 -8.39 -15.57
N ASN A 738 19.40 -8.07 -14.86
CA ASN A 738 19.12 -6.76 -14.30
C ASN A 738 19.30 -6.79 -12.78
N VAL A 739 19.87 -5.72 -12.23
CA VAL A 739 19.97 -5.47 -10.80
C VAL A 739 19.38 -4.09 -10.51
N SER A 740 18.54 -4.01 -9.49
CA SER A 740 17.99 -2.75 -8.99
C SER A 740 18.26 -2.62 -7.51
N ALA A 741 18.52 -1.41 -7.03
CA ALA A 741 18.73 -1.12 -5.62
C ALA A 741 18.23 0.29 -5.32
N ASN A 742 17.65 0.47 -4.14
CA ASN A 742 17.31 1.77 -3.60
C ASN A 742 17.65 1.83 -2.12
N ALA A 743 17.96 3.04 -1.66
CA ALA A 743 18.22 3.34 -0.26
C ALA A 743 17.76 4.76 0.05
N SER A 744 17.27 4.98 1.26
CA SER A 744 16.95 6.31 1.76
C SER A 744 17.41 6.46 3.20
N TYR A 745 17.93 7.65 3.50
CA TYR A 745 18.21 8.11 4.85
C TYR A 745 17.32 9.30 5.17
N ASN A 746 16.69 9.30 6.34
CA ASN A 746 15.94 10.44 6.86
C ASN A 746 16.37 10.75 8.31
N HIS A 747 16.77 11.99 8.54
CA HIS A 747 16.98 12.55 9.86
C HIS A 747 15.76 13.39 10.25
N ASN A 748 15.16 13.04 11.39
CA ASN A 748 14.02 13.74 11.97
C ASN A 748 14.48 14.54 13.19
N GLU A 749 13.91 15.73 13.40
CA GLU A 749 14.21 16.56 14.57
C GLU A 749 12.98 17.39 14.98
N ILE A 750 12.62 17.34 16.25
CA ILE A 750 11.62 18.21 16.88
C ILE A 750 12.29 19.55 17.19
N ILE A 751 11.76 20.64 16.64
CA ILE A 751 12.34 21.98 16.80
C ILE A 751 11.52 22.87 17.75
N GLU A 752 10.26 22.53 18.01
CA GLU A 752 9.39 23.26 18.93
C GLU A 752 8.28 22.34 19.46
N LEU A 753 7.94 22.47 20.75
CA LEU A 753 6.80 21.81 21.41
C LEU A 753 5.81 22.84 21.97
N TYR A 754 4.65 22.34 22.40
CA TYR A 754 3.60 23.18 22.94
C TYR A 754 3.99 23.89 24.24
N ASN A 755 3.40 25.07 24.49
CA ASN A 755 3.67 25.92 25.65
C ASN A 755 5.14 26.29 25.88
N GLY A 756 6.00 26.15 24.86
CA GLY A 756 7.45 26.38 25.00
C GLY A 756 8.14 25.35 25.89
N LEU A 757 7.58 24.15 26.00
CA LEU A 757 8.22 23.04 26.72
C LEU A 757 9.47 22.56 25.97
N ASP A 758 10.51 22.21 26.70
CA ASP A 758 11.70 21.58 26.13
C ASP A 758 11.54 20.06 25.97
N GLU A 759 10.71 19.45 26.83
CA GLU A 759 10.45 18.00 26.82
C GLU A 759 9.03 17.66 27.27
N TYR A 760 8.50 16.54 26.77
CA TYR A 760 7.18 16.00 27.13
C TYR A 760 7.17 14.47 27.06
N GLU A 761 6.88 13.83 28.18
CA GLU A 761 6.78 12.37 28.25
C GLU A 761 5.44 11.90 27.70
N ILE A 762 5.49 11.01 26.71
CA ILE A 762 4.29 10.34 26.23
C ILE A 762 3.99 9.21 27.21
N SER A 763 2.95 9.41 28.01
CA SER A 763 2.51 8.42 29.00
C SER A 763 2.33 7.04 28.38
N THR A 764 2.74 6.00 29.12
CA THR A 764 2.59 4.57 28.79
C THR A 764 3.30 4.05 27.54
N THR A 765 4.06 4.88 26.81
CA THR A 765 4.78 4.44 25.60
C THR A 765 6.28 4.24 25.81
N GLY A 766 6.84 4.80 26.89
CA GLY A 766 8.30 4.80 27.11
C GLY A 766 9.04 5.71 26.11
N LEU A 767 8.36 6.72 25.58
CA LEU A 767 8.90 7.70 24.63
C LEU A 767 8.90 9.09 25.25
N LEU A 768 9.91 9.90 24.91
CA LEU A 768 10.01 11.30 25.32
C LEU A 768 10.12 12.18 24.07
N LEU A 769 9.24 13.17 23.95
CA LEU A 769 9.41 14.25 23.00
C LEU A 769 10.41 15.24 23.59
N LYS A 770 11.45 15.61 22.84
CA LYS A 770 12.43 16.59 23.28
C LYS A 770 12.91 17.45 22.12
N VAL A 771 13.02 18.76 22.36
CA VAL A 771 13.55 19.71 21.37
C VAL A 771 15.02 19.38 21.07
N GLY A 772 15.37 19.34 19.78
CA GLY A 772 16.69 18.94 19.28
C GLY A 772 16.89 17.42 19.13
N HIS A 773 15.86 16.61 19.41
CA HIS A 773 15.90 15.16 19.26
C HIS A 773 14.88 14.66 18.22
N SER A 774 15.11 13.45 17.71
CA SER A 774 14.20 12.79 16.78
C SER A 774 12.90 12.40 17.48
N TYR A 775 11.77 12.45 16.75
CA TYR A 775 10.54 11.80 17.18
C TYR A 775 10.73 10.27 17.29
N GLY A 776 10.10 9.69 18.32
CA GLY A 776 10.10 8.25 18.57
C GLY A 776 11.30 7.69 19.33
N GLU A 777 12.10 8.54 19.98
CA GLU A 777 13.22 8.11 20.82
C GLU A 777 12.74 7.51 22.17
N PHE A 778 13.31 6.36 22.55
CA PHE A 778 13.00 5.70 23.81
C PHE A 778 13.62 6.41 25.01
N HIS A 779 12.82 6.56 26.07
CA HIS A 779 13.18 7.12 27.37
C HIS A 779 12.96 6.05 28.44
N ALA A 780 14.06 5.47 28.93
CA ALA A 780 14.00 4.35 29.87
C ALA A 780 15.21 4.36 30.82
N VAL A 781 15.09 3.60 31.92
CA VAL A 781 16.21 3.35 32.83
C VAL A 781 17.17 2.38 32.14
N ARG A 782 18.49 2.61 32.28
CA ARG A 782 19.50 1.75 31.66
C ARG A 782 19.78 0.54 32.53
N TYR A 783 19.53 -0.66 32.01
CA TYR A 783 19.87 -1.92 32.67
C TYR A 783 21.36 -2.22 32.54
N ALA A 784 21.97 -2.67 33.64
CA ALA A 784 23.40 -2.94 33.74
C ALA A 784 23.74 -4.43 33.82
N GLY A 785 22.73 -5.31 33.95
CA GLY A 785 22.91 -6.75 34.07
C GLY A 785 22.50 -7.28 35.45
N VAL A 786 22.98 -8.47 35.77
CA VAL A 786 22.72 -9.16 37.05
C VAL A 786 23.95 -9.10 37.92
N ASN A 787 23.79 -8.82 39.21
CA ASN A 787 24.86 -8.87 40.18
C ASN A 787 25.27 -10.33 40.47
N PRO A 788 26.49 -10.77 40.13
CA PRO A 788 26.90 -12.16 40.35
C PRO A 788 26.93 -12.58 41.82
N ALA A 789 27.07 -11.63 42.76
CA ALA A 789 27.19 -11.93 44.18
C ALA A 789 25.85 -12.30 44.83
N ASN A 790 24.74 -11.71 44.36
CA ASN A 790 23.43 -11.87 45.00
C ASN A 790 22.25 -12.08 44.04
N GLY A 791 22.47 -12.05 42.72
CA GLY A 791 21.46 -12.31 41.71
C GLY A 791 20.46 -11.17 41.46
N ASP A 792 20.63 -10.01 42.09
CA ASP A 792 19.76 -8.86 41.88
C ASP A 792 20.00 -8.20 40.51
N ALA A 793 18.95 -7.63 39.94
CA ALA A 793 19.05 -6.74 38.79
C ALA A 793 19.82 -5.46 39.16
N LEU A 794 20.67 -5.00 38.24
CA LEU A 794 21.44 -3.77 38.35
C LEU A 794 21.00 -2.79 37.26
N TRP A 795 20.99 -1.51 37.61
CA TRP A 795 20.71 -0.40 36.71
C TRP A 795 21.77 0.69 36.85
N TYR A 796 21.82 1.58 35.88
CA TYR A 796 22.54 2.84 36.01
C TYR A 796 21.59 3.94 36.47
N THR A 797 22.05 4.78 37.40
CA THR A 797 21.41 6.06 37.70
C THR A 797 21.47 6.97 36.47
N LYS A 798 20.74 8.09 36.50
CA LYS A 798 20.84 9.13 35.47
C LYS A 798 22.31 9.55 35.21
N ASP A 799 23.10 9.66 36.27
CA ASP A 799 24.50 10.10 36.22
C ASP A 799 25.48 8.99 35.80
N GLY A 800 25.01 7.74 35.68
CA GLY A 800 25.81 6.60 35.21
C GLY A 800 26.42 5.74 36.33
N GLU A 801 26.02 5.95 37.58
CA GLU A 801 26.46 5.13 38.70
C GLU A 801 25.64 3.84 38.80
N LEU A 802 26.27 2.76 39.26
CA LEU A 802 25.59 1.46 39.37
C LEU A 802 24.71 1.41 40.64
N THR A 803 23.47 0.94 40.49
CA THR A 803 22.51 0.79 41.59
C THR A 803 21.72 -0.50 41.45
N ASN A 804 21.27 -1.07 42.58
CA ASN A 804 20.33 -2.20 42.62
C ASN A 804 18.88 -1.73 42.88
N ARG A 805 18.64 -0.42 42.89
CA ARG A 805 17.31 0.17 43.07
C ARG A 805 16.85 0.78 41.74
N PHE A 806 15.79 0.21 41.18
CA PHE A 806 15.09 0.81 40.06
C PHE A 806 14.39 2.11 40.48
N SER A 807 14.54 3.17 39.69
CA SER A 807 13.84 4.45 39.86
C SER A 807 13.47 5.03 38.49
N ASN A 808 12.22 5.46 38.33
CA ASN A 808 11.81 6.16 37.10
C ASN A 808 12.50 7.53 36.94
N GLU A 809 13.03 8.11 38.02
CA GLU A 809 13.80 9.37 37.97
C GLU A 809 15.14 9.20 37.25
N ASP A 810 15.64 7.96 37.12
CA ASP A 810 16.90 7.62 36.44
C ASP A 810 16.75 7.39 34.93
N ARG A 811 15.55 7.61 34.36
CA ARG A 811 15.31 7.46 32.93
C ARG A 811 16.12 8.47 32.12
N VAL A 812 16.72 7.98 31.05
CA VAL A 812 17.46 8.80 30.08
C VAL A 812 17.02 8.46 28.66
N LEU A 813 17.21 9.42 27.75
CA LEU A 813 17.07 9.15 26.32
C LEU A 813 18.15 8.16 25.88
N LEU A 814 17.74 7.09 25.20
CA LEU A 814 18.64 5.98 24.86
C LEU A 814 19.42 6.19 23.56
N GLY A 815 19.10 7.20 22.75
CA GLY A 815 19.62 7.33 21.38
C GLY A 815 19.03 6.30 20.42
N LYS A 816 17.92 5.65 20.79
CA LYS A 816 17.28 4.54 20.07
C LYS A 816 15.87 4.94 19.69
N SER A 817 15.50 4.81 18.41
CA SER A 817 14.16 5.16 17.92
C SER A 817 13.44 3.96 17.30
N TYR A 818 12.12 3.92 17.45
CA TYR A 818 11.28 2.97 16.73
C TYR A 818 11.02 3.34 15.27
N ILE A 819 11.39 4.57 14.88
CA ILE A 819 11.37 5.06 13.52
C ILE A 819 12.77 4.86 12.93
N ALA A 820 12.85 4.06 11.88
CA ALA A 820 14.12 3.76 11.23
C ALA A 820 14.61 4.97 10.41
N PRO A 821 15.85 5.43 10.61
CA PRO A 821 16.42 6.46 9.75
C PRO A 821 16.88 5.89 8.40
N TRP A 822 17.20 4.60 8.33
CA TRP A 822 17.69 3.91 7.13
C TRP A 822 16.72 2.84 6.64
N GLN A 823 16.47 2.84 5.34
CA GLN A 823 15.67 1.80 4.69
C GLN A 823 16.01 1.67 3.21
N GLY A 824 15.60 0.55 2.61
CA GLY A 824 15.70 0.37 1.17
C GLY A 824 15.26 -1.00 0.70
N GLY A 825 15.63 -1.29 -0.54
CA GLY A 825 15.43 -2.59 -1.15
C GLY A 825 16.40 -2.82 -2.28
N PHE A 826 16.61 -4.08 -2.64
CA PHE A 826 17.39 -4.44 -3.80
C PHE A 826 16.84 -5.71 -4.42
N GLY A 827 16.97 -5.84 -5.73
CA GLY A 827 16.47 -6.98 -6.46
C GLY A 827 17.33 -7.34 -7.64
N THR A 828 17.19 -8.57 -8.09
CA THR A 828 17.88 -9.10 -9.26
C THR A 828 16.88 -9.86 -10.12
N THR A 829 16.98 -9.71 -11.44
CA THR A 829 16.17 -10.42 -12.42
C THR A 829 17.06 -11.06 -13.47
N PHE A 830 16.93 -12.36 -13.64
CA PHE A 830 17.54 -13.13 -14.70
C PHE A 830 16.47 -13.58 -15.68
N SER A 831 16.67 -13.30 -16.96
CA SER A 831 15.78 -13.70 -18.03
C SER A 831 16.56 -14.47 -19.08
N TYR A 832 16.14 -15.69 -19.39
CA TYR A 832 16.78 -16.56 -20.39
C TYR A 832 15.73 -17.37 -21.16
N LYS A 833 15.58 -17.10 -22.47
CA LYS A 833 14.71 -17.88 -23.39
C LYS A 833 13.33 -18.24 -22.82
N GLY A 834 12.65 -17.26 -22.22
CA GLY A 834 11.31 -17.41 -21.63
C GLY A 834 11.31 -17.84 -20.15
N ILE A 835 12.42 -18.32 -19.59
CA ILE A 835 12.62 -18.50 -18.15
C ILE A 835 12.93 -17.13 -17.55
N GLN A 836 12.27 -16.79 -16.45
CA GLN A 836 12.57 -15.59 -15.67
C GLN A 836 12.64 -15.95 -14.18
N LEU A 837 13.76 -15.65 -13.55
CA LEU A 837 13.97 -15.73 -12.10
C LEU A 837 14.13 -14.31 -11.56
N SER A 838 13.33 -13.92 -10.57
CA SER A 838 13.47 -12.64 -9.89
C SER A 838 13.49 -12.80 -8.38
N ALA A 839 14.32 -12.02 -7.71
CA ALA A 839 14.39 -11.95 -6.25
C ALA A 839 14.38 -10.48 -5.81
N LEU A 840 13.62 -10.17 -4.75
CA LEU A 840 13.50 -8.83 -4.18
C LEU A 840 13.68 -8.91 -2.66
N PHE A 841 14.63 -8.14 -2.16
CA PHE A 841 14.90 -7.93 -0.75
C PHE A 841 14.44 -6.53 -0.34
N SER A 842 13.90 -6.43 0.87
CA SER A 842 13.66 -5.16 1.56
C SER A 842 14.37 -5.19 2.91
N TRP A 843 14.89 -4.04 3.33
CA TRP A 843 15.63 -3.93 4.58
C TRP A 843 15.35 -2.59 5.27
N VAL A 844 15.46 -2.63 6.59
CA VAL A 844 15.32 -1.49 7.50
C VAL A 844 16.43 -1.61 8.54
N ALA A 845 17.11 -0.51 8.84
CA ALA A 845 18.27 -0.50 9.74
C ALA A 845 18.19 0.63 10.77
N ASP A 846 18.83 0.38 11.91
CA ASP A 846 18.83 1.25 13.09
C ASP A 846 17.41 1.52 13.62
N ARG A 847 16.64 0.44 13.69
CA ARG A 847 15.28 0.45 14.21
C ARG A 847 15.23 -0.32 15.53
N TRP A 848 14.54 0.24 16.52
CA TRP A 848 14.44 -0.35 17.85
C TRP A 848 12.98 -0.55 18.26
N MET A 849 12.70 -1.56 19.07
CA MET A 849 11.33 -1.83 19.53
C MET A 849 11.35 -2.39 20.95
N MET A 850 10.40 -1.97 21.78
CA MET A 850 10.21 -2.57 23.10
C MET A 850 9.47 -3.91 22.94
N ASN A 851 10.13 -5.01 23.30
CA ASN A 851 9.54 -6.34 23.26
C ASN A 851 8.76 -6.61 24.54
N ASN A 852 7.47 -6.28 24.55
CA ASN A 852 6.66 -6.36 25.76
C ASN A 852 6.23 -7.80 26.08
N ASP A 853 6.33 -8.73 25.14
CA ASP A 853 6.09 -10.15 25.43
C ASP A 853 7.10 -10.68 26.47
N ARG A 854 8.36 -10.22 26.40
CA ARG A 854 9.42 -10.57 27.35
C ARG A 854 9.13 -10.11 28.78
N PHE A 855 8.36 -9.04 28.94
CA PHE A 855 7.92 -8.62 30.28
C PHE A 855 7.07 -9.71 30.97
N PHE A 856 6.30 -10.49 30.20
CA PHE A 856 5.41 -11.53 30.72
C PHE A 856 6.06 -12.92 30.76
N ASP A 857 6.80 -13.33 29.72
CA ASP A 857 7.42 -14.66 29.66
C ASP A 857 8.84 -14.75 30.24
N GLU A 858 9.50 -13.62 30.54
CA GLU A 858 10.74 -13.50 31.32
C GLU A 858 10.49 -12.76 32.66
N SER A 859 9.37 -13.07 33.33
CA SER A 859 8.84 -12.26 34.45
C SER A 859 9.46 -12.49 35.85
N ASN A 860 10.36 -13.48 35.98
CA ASN A 860 11.06 -13.85 37.23
C ASN A 860 10.14 -13.98 38.47
N GLY A 861 8.96 -14.56 38.29
CA GLY A 861 8.03 -14.91 39.38
C GLY A 861 6.69 -14.16 39.33
N THR A 862 6.58 -13.02 38.64
CA THR A 862 5.36 -12.19 38.63
C THR A 862 4.20 -12.86 37.89
N TYR A 863 4.50 -13.48 36.74
CA TYR A 863 3.52 -14.13 35.87
C TYR A 863 3.75 -15.64 35.77
N ALA A 864 4.35 -16.23 36.81
CA ALA A 864 4.80 -17.62 36.79
C ALA A 864 3.67 -18.66 36.70
N VAL A 865 2.39 -18.26 36.76
CA VAL A 865 1.24 -19.14 36.47
C VAL A 865 1.06 -19.45 34.98
N TYR A 866 1.64 -18.63 34.10
CA TYR A 866 1.66 -18.85 32.65
C TYR A 866 2.88 -19.64 32.22
N ASN A 867 2.94 -20.03 30.94
CA ASN A 867 4.20 -20.51 30.38
C ASN A 867 5.25 -19.39 30.36
N GLN A 868 6.51 -19.76 30.32
CA GLN A 868 7.64 -18.85 30.37
C GLN A 868 8.69 -19.24 29.32
N SER A 869 9.56 -18.29 28.99
CA SER A 869 10.72 -18.56 28.15
C SER A 869 11.68 -19.53 28.83
N ALA A 870 12.18 -20.50 28.07
CA ALA A 870 13.24 -21.42 28.45
C ALA A 870 14.53 -20.71 28.88
N LYS A 871 14.72 -19.42 28.54
CA LYS A 871 15.82 -18.61 29.06
C LYS A 871 15.84 -18.51 30.59
N LEU A 872 14.67 -18.57 31.25
CA LEU A 872 14.59 -18.56 32.72
C LEU A 872 15.23 -19.79 33.38
N LEU A 873 15.50 -20.86 32.61
CA LEU A 873 16.27 -22.01 33.10
C LEU A 873 17.73 -21.65 33.38
N ASN A 874 18.25 -20.61 32.72
CA ASN A 874 19.61 -20.09 32.89
C ASN A 874 19.67 -18.89 33.87
N ARG A 875 18.65 -18.69 34.70
CA ARG A 875 18.62 -17.63 35.72
C ARG A 875 19.72 -17.80 36.77
N TRP A 876 20.02 -16.72 37.48
CA TRP A 876 20.98 -16.78 38.58
C TRP A 876 20.45 -17.67 39.69
N GLN A 877 21.27 -18.60 40.19
CA GLN A 877 20.87 -19.53 41.25
C GLN A 877 21.75 -19.43 42.49
N LYS A 878 23.06 -19.17 42.32
CA LYS A 878 24.01 -19.09 43.43
C LYS A 878 25.08 -18.03 43.20
N PRO A 879 25.73 -17.54 44.28
CA PRO A 879 26.83 -16.59 44.17
C PRO A 879 27.94 -17.08 43.23
N GLY A 880 28.32 -16.23 42.27
CA GLY A 880 29.33 -16.50 41.24
C GLY A 880 28.77 -16.88 39.86
N ASP A 881 27.46 -17.15 39.74
CA ASP A 881 26.83 -17.39 38.44
C ASP A 881 26.86 -16.11 37.59
N ILE A 882 27.21 -16.24 36.31
CA ILE A 882 27.23 -15.15 35.32
C ILE A 882 26.11 -15.40 34.31
N THR A 883 25.08 -14.57 34.35
CA THR A 883 23.89 -14.68 33.50
C THR A 883 23.22 -13.31 33.32
N GLU A 884 22.32 -13.22 32.35
CA GLU A 884 21.53 -12.03 32.04
C GLU A 884 20.18 -12.00 32.78
N ILE A 885 19.74 -13.16 33.28
CA ILE A 885 18.45 -13.33 33.94
C ILE A 885 18.63 -13.28 35.47
N PRO A 886 18.03 -12.30 36.18
CA PRO A 886 18.07 -12.19 37.62
C PRO A 886 17.58 -13.46 38.35
N ARG A 887 17.88 -13.55 39.64
CA ARG A 887 17.31 -14.62 40.47
C ARG A 887 15.79 -14.52 40.55
N ASP A 888 15.15 -15.63 40.89
CA ASP A 888 13.71 -15.68 41.13
C ASP A 888 13.27 -14.66 42.22
N GLY A 889 12.09 -14.06 42.01
CA GLY A 889 11.49 -13.06 42.88
C GLY A 889 11.96 -11.62 42.62
N VAL A 890 12.92 -11.39 41.72
CA VAL A 890 13.30 -10.04 41.27
C VAL A 890 12.38 -9.63 40.12
N GLN A 891 11.46 -8.71 40.38
CA GLN A 891 10.48 -8.27 39.39
C GLN A 891 11.13 -7.59 38.18
N THR A 892 10.78 -8.06 36.99
CA THR A 892 11.13 -7.44 35.71
C THR A 892 10.55 -6.02 35.64
N GLN A 893 11.37 -5.06 35.20
CA GLN A 893 10.98 -3.65 35.06
C GLN A 893 10.93 -3.25 33.58
N LEU A 894 10.13 -2.23 33.25
CA LEU A 894 10.13 -1.62 31.92
C LEU A 894 11.36 -0.73 31.76
N ASP A 895 12.48 -1.34 31.37
CA ASP A 895 13.76 -0.68 31.22
C ASP A 895 14.44 -1.03 29.88
N SER A 896 15.68 -0.56 29.66
CA SER A 896 16.36 -0.70 28.38
C SER A 896 16.64 -2.14 27.91
N HIS A 897 16.58 -3.18 28.77
CA HIS A 897 16.84 -4.57 28.35
C HIS A 897 15.69 -5.16 27.51
N LEU A 898 14.50 -4.55 27.57
CA LEU A 898 13.36 -4.89 26.73
C LEU A 898 13.39 -4.15 25.37
N VAL A 899 14.26 -3.14 25.20
CA VAL A 899 14.41 -2.39 23.95
C VAL A 899 15.42 -3.08 23.04
N GLU A 900 14.91 -3.77 22.02
CA GLU A 900 15.68 -4.62 21.12
C GLU A 900 15.90 -3.99 19.73
N ASP A 901 16.98 -4.39 19.08
CA ASP A 901 17.28 -4.04 17.69
C ASP A 901 16.30 -4.81 16.77
N ALA A 902 15.31 -4.08 16.25
CA ALA A 902 14.31 -4.54 15.31
C ALA A 902 14.69 -4.24 13.85
N SER A 903 15.96 -3.99 13.56
CA SER A 903 16.48 -3.96 12.20
C SER A 903 16.31 -5.33 11.55
N PHE A 904 15.96 -5.34 10.26
CA PHE A 904 15.76 -6.57 9.52
C PHE A 904 16.08 -6.43 8.03
N MET A 905 16.38 -7.56 7.41
CA MET A 905 16.37 -7.73 5.96
C MET A 905 15.53 -8.95 5.63
N ARG A 906 14.62 -8.83 4.67
CA ARG A 906 13.69 -9.89 4.28
C ARG A 906 13.69 -10.11 2.77
N LEU A 907 13.73 -11.37 2.36
CA LEU A 907 13.46 -11.79 0.98
C LEU A 907 11.95 -11.73 0.75
N LYS A 908 11.48 -10.58 0.28
CA LYS A 908 10.06 -10.26 0.12
C LYS A 908 9.41 -11.06 -0.99
N ASN A 909 10.11 -11.26 -2.11
CA ASN A 909 9.61 -12.08 -3.21
C ASN A 909 10.74 -12.85 -3.89
N LEU A 910 10.48 -14.12 -4.21
CA LEU A 910 11.28 -14.97 -5.09
C LEU A 910 10.34 -15.60 -6.11
N SER A 911 10.48 -15.25 -7.38
CA SER A 911 9.60 -15.73 -8.45
C SER A 911 10.39 -16.48 -9.52
N LEU A 912 9.92 -17.65 -9.91
CA LEU A 912 10.37 -18.36 -11.10
C LEU A 912 9.19 -18.49 -12.07
N SER A 913 9.38 -18.11 -13.32
CA SER A 913 8.35 -18.28 -14.34
C SER A 913 8.92 -18.77 -15.66
N TYR A 914 8.07 -19.42 -16.45
CA TYR A 914 8.37 -19.86 -17.79
C TYR A 914 7.25 -19.45 -18.73
N THR A 915 7.57 -18.59 -19.69
CA THR A 915 6.68 -18.23 -20.78
C THR A 915 6.94 -19.16 -21.96
N PHE A 916 5.91 -19.84 -22.44
CA PHE A 916 6.04 -20.80 -23.53
C PHE A 916 6.42 -20.09 -24.84
N PRO A 917 7.36 -20.65 -25.63
CA PRO A 917 7.73 -20.11 -26.94
C PRO A 917 6.53 -20.01 -27.88
N GLN A 918 6.44 -18.87 -28.58
CA GLN A 918 5.39 -18.61 -29.57
C GLN A 918 5.33 -19.69 -30.67
N SER A 919 6.46 -20.28 -31.04
CA SER A 919 6.53 -21.36 -32.04
C SER A 919 5.73 -22.61 -31.65
N LEU A 920 5.57 -22.89 -30.35
CA LEU A 920 4.76 -24.00 -29.84
C LEU A 920 3.28 -23.62 -29.82
N LEU A 921 2.95 -22.40 -29.37
CA LEU A 921 1.58 -21.94 -29.17
C LEU A 921 0.86 -21.62 -30.48
N LYS A 922 1.56 -21.10 -31.49
CA LYS A 922 0.99 -20.81 -32.83
C LYS A 922 0.28 -22.01 -33.46
N LYS A 923 0.70 -23.25 -33.15
CA LYS A 923 0.05 -24.48 -33.64
C LYS A 923 -1.38 -24.64 -33.13
N THR A 924 -1.71 -24.06 -31.98
CA THR A 924 -3.04 -24.16 -31.35
C THR A 924 -4.08 -23.27 -32.00
N LYS A 925 -3.66 -22.19 -32.71
CA LYS A 925 -4.51 -21.14 -33.31
C LYS A 925 -5.45 -20.38 -32.34
N VAL A 926 -5.44 -20.74 -31.06
CA VAL A 926 -6.36 -20.23 -30.04
C VAL A 926 -5.61 -19.61 -28.87
N ILE A 927 -4.46 -20.16 -28.49
CA ILE A 927 -3.65 -19.65 -27.38
C ILE A 927 -2.58 -18.72 -27.94
N GLU A 928 -2.64 -17.44 -27.56
CA GLU A 928 -1.63 -16.43 -27.92
C GLU A 928 -0.44 -16.46 -26.96
N ARG A 929 -0.66 -16.72 -25.67
CA ARG A 929 0.40 -16.78 -24.66
C ARG A 929 0.04 -17.76 -23.57
N ALA A 930 1.03 -18.48 -23.06
CA ALA A 930 0.91 -19.28 -21.86
C ALA A 930 2.14 -19.03 -20.98
N LYS A 931 1.92 -18.87 -19.68
CA LYS A 931 2.95 -18.69 -18.67
C LYS A 931 2.61 -19.56 -17.47
N VAL A 932 3.59 -20.32 -16.99
CA VAL A 932 3.52 -20.98 -15.68
C VAL A 932 4.50 -20.29 -14.73
N PHE A 933 4.14 -20.18 -13.47
CA PHE A 933 4.98 -19.53 -12.47
C PHE A 933 4.85 -20.19 -11.10
N GLY A 934 5.93 -20.11 -10.33
CA GLY A 934 5.98 -20.39 -8.91
C GLY A 934 6.58 -19.20 -8.19
N GLN A 935 6.06 -18.85 -7.01
CA GLN A 935 6.51 -17.71 -6.23
C GLN A 935 6.54 -18.05 -4.75
N ALA A 936 7.52 -17.48 -4.04
CA ALA A 936 7.61 -17.53 -2.60
C ALA A 936 7.73 -16.10 -2.04
N GLN A 937 6.99 -15.80 -0.99
CA GLN A 937 7.05 -14.53 -0.28
C GLN A 937 7.52 -14.69 1.16
N ASN A 938 8.21 -13.67 1.67
CA ASN A 938 8.77 -13.63 3.03
C ASN A 938 9.60 -14.87 3.38
N LEU A 939 10.31 -15.44 2.39
CA LEU A 939 10.96 -16.76 2.53
C LEU A 939 12.07 -16.78 3.58
N LEU A 940 12.82 -15.69 3.70
CA LEU A 940 13.96 -15.52 4.61
C LEU A 940 13.88 -14.17 5.30
N THR A 941 14.05 -14.16 6.63
CA THR A 941 14.13 -12.95 7.46
C THR A 941 15.39 -13.00 8.31
N PHE A 942 16.23 -11.97 8.19
CA PHE A 942 17.43 -11.77 8.99
C PHE A 942 17.17 -10.65 9.98
N THR A 943 17.16 -10.97 11.28
CA THR A 943 16.96 -9.99 12.37
C THR A 943 17.59 -10.48 13.67
N LYS A 944 17.90 -9.54 14.56
CA LYS A 944 18.32 -9.82 15.95
C LYS A 944 17.14 -9.84 16.92
N PHE A 945 16.02 -9.24 16.55
CA PHE A 945 14.80 -9.19 17.35
C PHE A 945 14.36 -10.60 17.76
N THR A 946 13.95 -10.78 19.02
CA THR A 946 13.60 -12.10 19.56
C THR A 946 12.11 -12.41 19.52
N GLY A 947 11.24 -11.45 19.17
CA GLY A 947 9.82 -11.70 18.92
C GLY A 947 9.54 -12.42 17.60
N LEU A 948 8.25 -12.67 17.30
CA LEU A 948 7.85 -13.47 16.13
C LEU A 948 7.97 -12.69 14.80
N ASP A 949 7.91 -11.35 14.83
CA ASP A 949 8.16 -10.54 13.64
C ASP A 949 8.72 -9.14 14.01
N PRO A 950 9.82 -8.68 13.38
CA PRO A 950 10.37 -7.35 13.61
C PRO A 950 9.65 -6.21 12.86
N GLU A 951 8.65 -6.46 12.01
CA GLU A 951 8.16 -5.48 11.02
C GLU A 951 7.07 -4.51 11.51
N SER A 952 6.48 -4.75 12.69
CA SER A 952 5.45 -3.87 13.27
C SER A 952 5.87 -2.40 13.29
N ASN A 953 5.00 -1.46 12.92
CA ASN A 953 5.30 -0.02 12.95
C ASN A 953 5.15 0.62 14.34
N LEU A 954 4.78 -0.15 15.36
CA LEU A 954 4.60 0.33 16.73
C LEU A 954 5.94 0.45 17.46
N ASN A 955 5.97 1.25 18.52
CA ASN A 955 7.12 1.34 19.43
C ASN A 955 7.23 0.09 20.33
N MET A 956 6.14 -0.65 20.50
CA MET A 956 6.06 -1.80 21.40
C MET A 956 5.43 -3.00 20.70
N TYR A 957 6.11 -4.15 20.75
CA TYR A 957 5.60 -5.42 20.27
C TYR A 957 4.74 -6.08 21.33
N ARG A 958 3.49 -6.42 20.99
CA ARG A 958 2.51 -6.99 21.91
C ARG A 958 1.70 -8.06 21.24
N ALA A 959 2.01 -9.34 21.49
CA ALA A 959 1.23 -10.49 21.01
C ALA A 959 0.63 -10.26 19.60
N SER A 960 1.46 -9.78 18.67
CA SER A 960 1.02 -9.34 17.35
C SER A 960 1.08 -10.53 16.41
N TYR A 961 0.07 -10.67 15.56
CA TYR A 961 -0.05 -11.72 14.56
C TYR A 961 1.17 -11.62 13.61
N PRO A 962 2.06 -12.62 13.61
CA PRO A 962 3.26 -12.62 12.79
C PRO A 962 2.95 -12.76 11.30
N LEU A 963 3.84 -12.25 10.45
CA LEU A 963 3.71 -12.36 9.02
C LEU A 963 3.89 -13.81 8.55
N SER A 964 3.19 -14.18 7.49
CA SER A 964 3.30 -15.50 6.88
C SER A 964 4.32 -15.53 5.76
N ARG A 965 5.00 -16.68 5.62
CA ARG A 965 5.73 -17.05 4.42
C ARG A 965 4.76 -17.82 3.54
N GLN A 966 4.78 -17.52 2.26
CA GLN A 966 3.76 -18.01 1.34
C GLN A 966 4.42 -18.64 0.13
N PHE A 967 3.86 -19.74 -0.35
CA PHE A 967 4.25 -20.42 -1.56
C PHE A 967 3.05 -20.48 -2.49
N SER A 968 3.24 -20.15 -3.76
CA SER A 968 2.16 -20.21 -4.74
C SER A 968 2.63 -20.65 -6.11
N PHE A 969 1.72 -21.29 -6.83
CA PHE A 969 1.92 -21.78 -8.19
C PHE A 969 0.72 -21.35 -9.01
N GLY A 970 0.97 -20.90 -10.23
CA GLY A 970 -0.10 -20.43 -11.08
C GLY A 970 0.19 -20.54 -12.56
N ILE A 971 -0.89 -20.36 -13.30
CA ILE A 971 -0.91 -20.35 -14.76
C ILE A 971 -1.63 -19.10 -15.24
N GLU A 972 -1.08 -18.48 -16.28
CA GLU A 972 -1.69 -17.41 -17.04
C GLU A 972 -1.79 -17.86 -18.50
N VAL A 973 -2.99 -17.76 -19.08
CA VAL A 973 -3.26 -18.06 -20.48
C VAL A 973 -3.92 -16.86 -21.14
N THR A 974 -3.38 -16.42 -22.28
CA THR A 974 -3.95 -15.36 -23.12
C THR A 974 -4.46 -15.98 -24.42
N PHE A 975 -5.67 -15.58 -24.81
CA PHE A 975 -6.39 -16.01 -26.01
C PHE A 975 -6.65 -14.85 -26.98
#